data_AF-A0A023GLI5-F1
#
_entry.id   AF-A0A023GLI5-F1
#
_cell.length_a   1.000
_cell.length_b   1.000
_cell.length_c   1.000
_cell.angle_alpha   90.00
_cell.angle_beta   90.00
_cell.angle_gamma   90.00
#
_symmetry.space_group_name_H-M   'P 1'
#
loop_
_entity.id
_entity.type
_entity.pdbx_description
1 polymer ?
#
loop_
_entity_poly.entity_id
_entity_poly.type
_entity_poly.pdbx_seq_one_letter_code
_entity_poly.pdbx_strand_id
1 'polypeptide(L)'
;MGQMFMYDLFQSRHNMEDFTLFTLDDVDAAFDKIIQLKYSQTVNLKGKGQGLSITPLPAGHMIGGTVWRIVKDGEEDIVYAVDFNHKKERHLNGCALETISRPSLLITDCYNANYVQARRRTRDEQLMTNILQTLRNGGNVLVAVDTAGRVLELAHMLEQLWRNQDSGLMAYSLALLNNVSYNVVEFAKSQVEWMSDKVMRSFEGARNNPFQFRHLQLCHGLAELARVPEPKVVLASMADMECGFSRDLFIQWCSSPRNSVVLTSRTAPGTLARQLIENPHQQALTITMKKRVRLEGSELEEYMRKEKELAAARHKAERDTELDASDSSEESEDDMDVDEKKPLPEPKGESKAKSMGFFKQAKKSYLMFQVKEEKIKWDDYGEVIRPEDFVVVDKTAQEEEADETKAEDDDLTQDVTEVPTKCLESSLQLDVNASLQFIDFEGRSDGESVRKIVQMMKPQRVILVRGSPEATQAMAAFCRSSGAVQGRVFTPRMGELVDATTESHIYQVKLRDSLVSSLQFARAKNAELAWLDGEIATEEHLAPDGAQDDSLDMDEPRDSMYILQPLPPSQVPGHATIFINEIKLSDFKQVLLRNGVQAEFSGGVLYCNGIVAVRRNEAGRINIEGCLCEDYFKVREILYQQYAII
;
A
#
# COMPACT_ATOMS: atom_id res chain seq x y z
N MET A 1 -6.83 -4.78 -4.24
CA MET A 1 -6.20 -4.55 -5.57
C MET A 1 -4.91 -5.31 -5.78
N GLY A 2 -3.95 -5.34 -4.82
CA GLY A 2 -2.68 -6.08 -5.01
C GLY A 2 -2.85 -7.55 -5.43
N GLN A 3 -3.80 -8.27 -4.81
CA GLN A 3 -4.13 -9.66 -5.18
C GLN A 3 -4.58 -9.78 -6.64
N MET A 4 -5.40 -8.84 -7.14
CA MET A 4 -5.86 -8.82 -8.53
C MET A 4 -4.70 -8.66 -9.52
N PHE A 5 -3.69 -7.85 -9.19
CA PHE A 5 -2.48 -7.75 -9.99
C PHE A 5 -1.74 -9.09 -10.09
N MET A 6 -1.64 -9.82 -8.98
CA MET A 6 -0.93 -11.09 -8.94
C MET A 6 -1.69 -12.20 -9.68
N TYR A 7 -3.01 -12.25 -9.57
CA TYR A 7 -3.85 -13.15 -10.36
C TYR A 7 -3.75 -12.88 -11.86
N ASP A 8 -3.87 -11.63 -12.29
CA ASP A 8 -3.73 -11.29 -13.71
C ASP A 8 -2.31 -11.52 -14.22
N LEU A 9 -1.28 -11.27 -13.41
CA LEU A 9 0.11 -11.56 -13.74
C LEU A 9 0.36 -13.05 -13.93
N PHE A 10 -0.11 -13.88 -12.99
CA PHE A 10 -0.02 -15.33 -13.08
C PHE A 10 -0.75 -15.83 -14.33
N GLN A 11 -2.03 -15.47 -14.50
CA GLN A 11 -2.85 -15.97 -15.60
C GLN A 11 -2.32 -15.50 -16.96
N SER A 12 -1.90 -14.23 -17.07
CA SER A 12 -1.33 -13.68 -18.30
C SER A 12 -0.04 -14.36 -18.72
N ARG A 13 0.80 -14.79 -17.76
CA ARG A 13 2.01 -15.58 -18.06
C ARG A 13 1.69 -17.03 -18.30
N HIS A 14 0.82 -17.63 -17.50
CA HIS A 14 0.39 -19.01 -17.65
C HIS A 14 -0.22 -19.27 -19.05
N ASN A 15 -1.00 -18.32 -19.58
CA ASN A 15 -1.57 -18.41 -20.93
C ASN A 15 -0.51 -18.44 -22.07
N MET A 16 0.74 -18.07 -21.79
CA MET A 16 1.80 -17.96 -22.79
C MET A 16 2.97 -18.92 -22.55
N GLU A 17 3.37 -19.10 -21.29
CA GLU A 17 4.53 -19.89 -20.86
C GLU A 17 4.18 -20.80 -19.67
N ASP A 18 5.07 -21.76 -19.41
CA ASP A 18 4.96 -22.61 -18.23
C ASP A 18 5.53 -21.87 -17.01
N PHE A 19 4.67 -21.07 -16.38
CA PHE A 19 5.05 -20.18 -15.30
C PHE A 19 5.04 -20.92 -13.95
N THR A 20 6.23 -21.06 -13.35
CA THR A 20 6.46 -21.85 -12.12
C THR A 20 7.04 -21.05 -10.96
N LEU A 21 7.19 -19.73 -11.09
CA LEU A 21 7.79 -18.91 -10.02
C LEU A 21 6.91 -18.81 -8.77
N PHE A 22 5.60 -18.75 -8.96
CA PHE A 22 4.59 -18.79 -7.90
C PHE A 22 3.27 -19.30 -8.47
N THR A 23 2.41 -19.87 -7.63
CA THR A 23 1.07 -20.35 -7.96
C THR A 23 -0.02 -19.43 -7.43
N LEU A 24 -1.28 -19.66 -7.80
CA LEU A 24 -2.41 -18.90 -7.23
C LEU A 24 -2.57 -19.16 -5.72
N ASP A 25 -2.30 -20.39 -5.26
CA ASP A 25 -2.32 -20.73 -3.83
C ASP A 25 -1.25 -19.95 -3.05
N ASP A 26 -0.06 -19.73 -3.63
CA ASP A 26 0.98 -18.91 -3.02
C ASP A 26 0.56 -17.45 -2.89
N VAL A 27 -0.20 -16.94 -3.87
CA VAL A 27 -0.77 -15.59 -3.83
C VAL A 27 -1.73 -15.50 -2.65
N ASP A 28 -2.67 -16.44 -2.53
CA ASP A 28 -3.66 -16.43 -1.45
C ASP A 28 -3.01 -16.58 -0.07
N ALA A 29 -2.10 -17.54 0.08
CA ALA A 29 -1.35 -17.74 1.31
C ALA A 29 -0.50 -16.51 1.72
N ALA A 30 -0.06 -15.70 0.76
CA ALA A 30 0.66 -14.45 1.04
C ALA A 30 -0.31 -13.34 1.47
N PHE A 31 -1.43 -13.15 0.78
CA PHE A 31 -2.39 -12.09 1.08
C PHE A 31 -3.20 -12.35 2.36
N ASP A 32 -3.42 -13.60 2.75
CA ASP A 32 -4.08 -13.97 4.01
C ASP A 32 -3.27 -13.55 5.26
N LYS A 33 -1.95 -13.45 5.12
CA LYS A 33 -1.05 -13.02 6.21
C LYS A 33 -0.96 -11.50 6.34
N ILE A 34 -1.57 -10.73 5.44
CA ILE A 34 -1.51 -9.28 5.43
C ILE A 34 -2.55 -8.69 6.38
N ILE A 35 -2.08 -7.87 7.32
CA ILE A 35 -2.96 -7.10 8.19
C ILE A 35 -3.39 -5.83 7.44
N GLN A 36 -4.69 -5.73 7.16
CA GLN A 36 -5.28 -4.59 6.46
C GLN A 36 -5.36 -3.37 7.37
N LEU A 37 -4.85 -2.22 6.92
CA LEU A 37 -4.84 -0.96 7.66
C LEU A 37 -5.60 0.14 6.92
N LYS A 38 -6.17 1.07 7.70
CA LYS A 38 -6.80 2.30 7.19
C LYS A 38 -5.85 3.48 7.19
N TYR A 39 -6.08 4.44 6.28
CA TYR A 39 -5.30 5.68 6.28
C TYR A 39 -5.38 6.36 7.66
N SER A 40 -4.25 6.91 8.09
CA SER A 40 -4.06 7.56 9.39
C SER A 40 -4.29 6.66 10.62
N GLN A 41 -4.40 5.34 10.43
CA GLN A 41 -4.44 4.39 11.54
C GLN A 41 -3.02 4.12 12.04
N THR A 42 -2.70 4.61 13.24
CA THR A 42 -1.41 4.30 13.88
C THR A 42 -1.45 2.91 14.50
N VAL A 43 -0.48 2.07 14.15
CA VAL A 43 -0.30 0.71 14.68
C VAL A 43 1.02 0.63 15.42
N ASN A 44 0.95 0.29 16.71
CA ASN A 44 2.13 0.07 17.54
C ASN A 44 2.60 -1.38 17.36
N LEU A 45 3.87 -1.55 17.00
CA LEU A 45 4.48 -2.86 16.85
C LEU A 45 4.77 -3.49 18.22
N LYS A 46 4.63 -4.81 18.29
CA LYS A 46 4.84 -5.61 19.51
C LYS A 46 6.11 -6.47 19.41
N GLY A 47 6.61 -6.94 20.54
CA GLY A 47 7.78 -7.82 20.60
C GLY A 47 9.07 -7.08 20.26
N LYS A 48 9.87 -7.62 19.34
CA LYS A 48 11.18 -7.02 18.95
C LYS A 48 11.07 -5.59 18.39
N GLY A 49 9.88 -5.20 17.92
CA GLY A 49 9.60 -3.86 17.41
C GLY A 49 8.98 -2.92 18.45
N GLN A 50 9.05 -3.23 19.74
CA GLN A 50 8.42 -2.40 20.78
C GLN A 50 8.93 -0.95 20.72
N GLY A 51 7.96 -0.03 20.84
CA GLY A 51 8.16 1.41 20.72
C GLY A 51 8.33 1.92 19.28
N LEU A 52 8.05 1.09 18.27
CA LEU A 52 7.83 1.55 16.89
C LEU A 52 6.33 1.65 16.62
N SER A 53 5.93 2.75 16.00
CA SER A 53 4.59 2.95 15.49
C SER A 53 4.63 3.26 14.00
N ILE A 54 3.68 2.69 13.26
CA ILE A 54 3.55 2.90 11.81
C ILE A 54 2.18 3.51 11.50
N THR A 55 2.17 4.49 10.61
CA THR A 55 0.95 5.17 10.17
C THR A 55 0.97 5.28 8.64
N PRO A 56 0.02 4.64 7.92
CA PRO A 56 -0.10 4.79 6.49
C PRO A 56 -0.85 6.08 6.14
N LEU A 57 -0.29 6.89 5.24
CA LEU A 57 -0.85 8.12 4.72
C LEU A 57 -1.16 7.96 3.22
N PRO A 58 -2.15 8.66 2.66
CA PRO A 58 -2.49 8.51 1.25
C PRO A 58 -1.37 9.03 0.33
N ALA A 59 -0.95 8.20 -0.64
CA ALA A 59 0.05 8.55 -1.65
C ALA A 59 -0.54 9.14 -2.95
N GLY A 60 -1.81 8.86 -3.25
CA GLY A 60 -2.53 9.46 -4.39
C GLY A 60 -2.19 8.92 -5.79
N HIS A 61 -1.33 7.90 -5.90
CA HIS A 61 -0.92 7.30 -7.19
C HIS A 61 -1.86 6.20 -7.69
N MET A 62 -2.22 5.26 -6.80
CA MET A 62 -3.18 4.18 -7.01
C MET A 62 -4.14 4.11 -5.83
N ILE A 63 -5.28 3.45 -6.01
CA ILE A 63 -6.24 3.21 -4.91
C ILE A 63 -5.57 2.39 -3.80
N GLY A 64 -5.71 2.86 -2.55
CA GLY A 64 -5.02 2.27 -1.40
C GLY A 64 -3.50 2.54 -1.35
N GLY A 65 -2.94 3.35 -2.27
CA GLY A 65 -1.51 3.66 -2.28
C GLY A 65 -1.09 4.46 -1.04
N THR A 66 0.01 4.03 -0.40
CA THR A 66 0.44 4.55 0.91
C THR A 66 1.84 5.14 0.91
N VAL A 67 1.99 6.24 1.64
CA VAL A 67 3.25 6.74 2.20
C VAL A 67 3.28 6.29 3.65
N TRP A 68 4.42 5.78 4.13
CA TRP A 68 4.52 5.31 5.51
C TRP A 68 5.24 6.32 6.38
N ARG A 69 4.59 6.71 7.48
CA ARG A 69 5.21 7.43 8.58
C ARG A 69 5.56 6.40 9.65
N ILE A 70 6.83 6.31 10.00
CA ILE A 70 7.37 5.41 11.01
C ILE A 70 7.92 6.29 12.13
N VAL A 71 7.41 6.10 13.35
CA VAL A 71 7.79 6.88 14.52
C VAL A 71 8.32 5.93 15.58
N LYS A 72 9.52 6.20 16.08
CA LYS A 72 10.09 5.53 17.24
C LYS A 72 9.83 6.39 18.47
N ASP A 73 9.50 5.77 19.59
CA ASP A 73 9.28 6.47 20.87
C ASP A 73 10.50 7.33 21.22
N GLY A 74 10.26 8.62 21.46
CA GLY A 74 11.30 9.59 21.80
C GLY A 74 12.14 10.08 20.61
N GLU A 75 11.93 9.58 19.38
CA GLU A 75 12.65 10.05 18.19
C GLU A 75 11.74 10.78 17.19
N GLU A 76 12.37 11.42 16.20
CA GLU A 76 11.67 12.08 15.10
C GLU A 76 11.24 11.11 14.00
N ASP A 77 10.25 11.54 13.20
CA ASP A 77 9.62 10.72 12.17
C ASP A 77 10.57 10.28 11.03
N ILE A 78 10.46 9.02 10.63
CA ILE A 78 10.98 8.50 9.36
C ILE A 78 9.80 8.41 8.36
N VAL A 79 9.96 8.99 7.18
CA VAL A 79 8.92 9.00 6.14
C VAL A 79 9.41 8.24 4.92
N TYR A 80 8.69 7.18 4.55
CA TYR A 80 8.90 6.43 3.31
C TYR A 80 7.84 6.83 2.28
N ALA A 81 8.25 7.66 1.33
CA ALA A 81 7.39 8.27 0.31
C ALA A 81 7.92 8.00 -1.10
N VAL A 82 7.53 6.85 -1.67
CA VAL A 82 7.87 6.42 -3.03
C VAL A 82 6.61 6.42 -3.89
N ASP A 83 6.74 6.79 -5.17
CA ASP A 83 5.65 6.74 -6.16
C ASP A 83 4.40 7.53 -5.72
N PHE A 84 4.57 8.73 -5.17
CA PHE A 84 3.45 9.55 -4.72
C PHE A 84 3.02 10.59 -5.77
N ASN A 85 1.76 10.99 -5.68
CA ASN A 85 1.14 12.00 -6.54
C ASN A 85 0.54 13.13 -5.70
N HIS A 86 1.09 14.32 -5.82
CA HIS A 86 0.55 15.51 -5.15
C HIS A 86 -0.70 16.08 -5.85
N LYS A 87 -0.94 15.71 -7.11
CA LYS A 87 -2.08 16.24 -7.89
C LYS A 87 -3.35 15.48 -7.52
N LYS A 88 -4.46 16.21 -7.39
CA LYS A 88 -5.79 15.61 -7.28
C LYS A 88 -6.26 15.10 -8.65
N GLU A 89 -6.63 13.83 -8.71
CA GLU A 89 -7.11 13.16 -9.92
C GLU A 89 -8.64 13.06 -9.93
N ARG A 90 -9.25 12.31 -10.87
CA ARG A 90 -10.71 12.13 -10.84
C ARG A 90 -11.10 11.26 -9.66
N HIS A 91 -10.50 10.08 -9.56
CA HIS A 91 -10.86 9.09 -8.54
C HIS A 91 -10.05 9.18 -7.25
N LEU A 92 -8.88 9.84 -7.23
CA LEU A 92 -8.03 9.93 -6.04
C LEU A 92 -7.75 11.37 -5.59
N ASN A 93 -7.59 11.55 -4.28
CA ASN A 93 -7.02 12.75 -3.69
C ASN A 93 -5.50 12.78 -3.88
N GLY A 94 -4.90 13.97 -3.79
CA GLY A 94 -3.44 14.11 -3.77
C GLY A 94 -2.83 13.61 -2.47
N CYS A 95 -1.52 13.40 -2.47
CA CYS A 95 -0.78 12.91 -1.31
C CYS A 95 -0.84 13.88 -0.12
N ALA A 96 -0.90 13.33 1.10
CA ALA A 96 -0.99 14.12 2.33
C ALA A 96 0.38 14.48 2.96
N LEU A 97 1.45 14.57 2.14
CA LEU A 97 2.81 14.85 2.62
C LEU A 97 2.95 16.24 3.27
N GLU A 98 2.06 17.19 2.94
CA GLU A 98 2.04 18.54 3.52
C GLU A 98 1.76 18.55 5.04
N THR A 99 1.17 17.48 5.56
CA THR A 99 0.90 17.35 7.01
C THR A 99 2.16 17.06 7.83
N ILE A 100 3.23 16.61 7.19
CA ILE A 100 4.47 16.22 7.86
C ILE A 100 5.47 17.35 7.76
N SER A 101 5.83 17.93 8.90
CA SER A 101 6.86 18.96 9.00
C SER A 101 8.16 18.39 9.58
N ARG A 102 9.29 18.65 8.90
CA ARG A 102 10.66 18.36 9.34
C ARG A 102 10.89 16.92 9.83
N PRO A 103 10.68 15.89 8.99
CA PRO A 103 11.01 14.52 9.36
C PRO A 103 12.54 14.35 9.52
N SER A 104 12.92 13.40 10.38
CA SER A 104 14.32 13.03 10.62
C SER A 104 14.98 12.45 9.37
N LEU A 105 14.21 11.62 8.66
CA LEU A 105 14.66 10.92 7.46
C LEU A 105 13.49 10.85 6.46
N LEU A 106 13.73 11.34 5.26
CA LEU A 106 12.82 11.18 4.13
C LEU A 106 13.43 10.21 3.12
N ILE A 107 12.75 9.11 2.83
CA ILE A 107 13.11 8.17 1.76
C ILE A 107 12.16 8.43 0.60
N THR A 108 12.71 8.86 -0.53
CA THR A 108 11.90 9.25 -1.70
C THR A 108 12.50 8.83 -3.03
N ASP A 109 11.65 8.67 -4.04
CA ASP A 109 12.07 8.25 -5.36
C ASP A 109 12.55 9.40 -6.26
N CYS A 110 13.42 9.06 -7.20
CA CYS A 110 13.97 9.97 -8.21
C CYS A 110 13.54 9.61 -9.64
N TYR A 111 12.50 8.79 -9.81
CA TYR A 111 12.07 8.30 -11.12
C TYR A 111 11.70 9.45 -12.06
N ASN A 112 11.00 10.45 -11.53
CA ASN A 112 10.53 11.63 -12.26
C ASN A 112 11.32 12.92 -11.99
N ALA A 113 12.49 12.84 -11.36
CA ALA A 113 13.22 14.03 -10.92
C ALA A 113 13.56 15.01 -12.07
N ASN A 114 13.83 14.48 -13.28
CA ASN A 114 14.12 15.26 -14.48
C ASN A 114 12.94 15.34 -15.46
N TYR A 115 11.81 14.73 -15.13
CA TYR A 115 10.66 14.66 -16.02
C TYR A 115 9.76 15.87 -15.85
N VAL A 116 9.45 16.55 -16.97
CA VAL A 116 8.48 17.64 -17.02
C VAL A 116 7.18 17.09 -17.56
N GLN A 117 6.16 17.07 -16.70
CA GLN A 117 4.88 16.49 -17.03
C GLN A 117 3.97 17.50 -17.75
N ALA A 118 3.32 17.06 -18.83
CA ALA A 118 2.32 17.86 -19.51
C ALA A 118 1.10 18.13 -18.61
N ARG A 119 0.40 19.24 -18.84
CA ARG A 119 -0.82 19.57 -18.10
C ARG A 119 -1.89 18.52 -18.35
N ARG A 120 -2.56 18.09 -17.27
CA ARG A 120 -3.62 17.07 -17.32
C ARG A 120 -4.66 17.33 -18.42
N ARG A 121 -5.22 18.54 -18.48
CA ARG A 121 -6.22 18.91 -19.49
C ARG A 121 -5.74 18.67 -20.92
N THR A 122 -4.50 19.04 -21.22
CA THR A 122 -3.90 18.87 -22.55
C THR A 122 -3.73 17.39 -22.91
N ARG A 123 -3.35 16.55 -21.94
CA ARG A 123 -3.24 15.09 -22.14
C ARG A 123 -4.60 14.43 -22.35
N ASP A 124 -5.61 14.83 -21.58
CA ASP A 124 -6.98 14.35 -21.72
C ASP A 124 -7.53 14.72 -23.12
N GLU A 125 -7.30 15.94 -23.58
CA GLU A 125 -7.67 16.41 -24.94
C GLU A 125 -6.92 15.65 -26.03
N GLN A 126 -5.63 15.38 -25.84
CA GLN A 126 -4.80 14.59 -26.77
C GLN A 126 -5.30 13.14 -26.90
N LEU A 127 -5.60 12.49 -25.77
CA LEU A 127 -6.14 11.12 -25.76
C LEU A 127 -7.49 11.05 -26.47
N MET A 128 -8.41 11.96 -26.13
CA MET A 128 -9.73 12.02 -26.76
C MET A 128 -9.62 12.27 -28.28
N THR A 129 -8.72 13.17 -28.69
CA THR A 129 -8.51 13.48 -30.11
C THR A 129 -7.98 12.28 -30.88
N ASN A 130 -6.98 11.57 -30.34
CA ASN A 130 -6.47 10.34 -30.95
C ASN A 130 -7.60 9.31 -31.09
N ILE A 131 -8.31 9.01 -29.99
CA ILE A 131 -9.38 8.02 -30.00
C ILE A 131 -10.43 8.35 -31.07
N LEU A 132 -10.92 9.59 -31.09
CA LEU A 132 -11.94 10.01 -32.06
C LEU A 132 -11.44 9.94 -33.50
N GLN A 133 -10.20 10.33 -33.78
CA GLN A 133 -9.64 10.27 -35.13
C GLN A 133 -9.51 8.82 -35.61
N THR A 134 -9.00 7.93 -34.76
CA THR A 134 -8.82 6.51 -35.06
C THR A 134 -10.17 5.82 -35.31
N LEU A 135 -11.16 6.04 -34.42
CA LEU A 135 -12.49 5.45 -34.56
C LEU A 135 -13.24 5.95 -35.81
N ARG A 136 -13.12 7.25 -36.14
CA ARG A 136 -13.73 7.81 -37.36
C ARG A 136 -13.12 7.26 -38.64
N ASN A 137 -11.85 6.86 -38.60
CA ASN A 137 -11.16 6.18 -39.71
C ASN A 137 -11.50 4.67 -39.79
N GLY A 138 -12.38 4.17 -38.91
CA GLY A 138 -12.78 2.76 -38.85
C GLY A 138 -11.69 1.85 -38.28
N GLY A 139 -10.77 2.38 -37.47
CA GLY A 139 -9.73 1.61 -36.81
C GLY A 139 -10.01 1.38 -35.32
N ASN A 140 -9.35 0.37 -34.76
CA ASN A 140 -9.41 0.05 -33.34
C ASN A 140 -8.33 0.80 -32.55
N VAL A 141 -8.61 1.10 -31.28
CA VAL A 141 -7.65 1.72 -30.37
C VAL A 141 -7.31 0.73 -29.26
N LEU A 142 -6.03 0.38 -29.15
CA LEU A 142 -5.48 -0.34 -28.01
C LEU A 142 -4.92 0.68 -27.02
N VAL A 143 -5.34 0.61 -25.76
CA VAL A 143 -4.76 1.39 -24.66
C VAL A 143 -4.12 0.41 -23.68
N ALA A 144 -2.78 0.41 -23.63
CA ALA A 144 -2.04 -0.44 -22.71
C ALA A 144 -2.10 0.16 -21.31
N VAL A 145 -2.72 -0.56 -20.38
CA VAL A 145 -2.97 -0.14 -19.00
C VAL A 145 -2.53 -1.22 -18.01
N ASP A 146 -2.49 -0.86 -16.74
CA ASP A 146 -2.29 -1.81 -15.66
C ASP A 146 -3.59 -2.55 -15.30
N THR A 147 -3.49 -3.59 -14.47
CA THR A 147 -4.60 -4.49 -14.15
C THR A 147 -5.70 -3.82 -13.31
N ALA A 148 -5.33 -3.08 -12.26
CA ALA A 148 -6.31 -2.60 -11.26
C ALA A 148 -5.99 -1.23 -10.62
N GLY A 149 -4.93 -0.53 -11.04
CA GLY A 149 -4.53 0.75 -10.49
C GLY A 149 -4.96 1.93 -11.35
N ARG A 150 -4.10 2.37 -12.27
CA ARG A 150 -4.29 3.52 -13.18
C ARG A 150 -5.44 3.30 -14.17
N VAL A 151 -5.74 2.05 -14.52
CA VAL A 151 -6.90 1.68 -15.35
C VAL A 151 -8.21 2.25 -14.80
N LEU A 152 -8.34 2.38 -13.48
CA LEU A 152 -9.53 2.97 -12.86
C LEU A 152 -9.71 4.46 -13.19
N GLU A 153 -8.61 5.22 -13.27
CA GLU A 153 -8.65 6.63 -13.69
C GLU A 153 -9.07 6.74 -15.17
N LEU A 154 -8.50 5.90 -16.03
CA LEU A 154 -8.79 5.90 -17.46
C LEU A 154 -10.19 5.38 -17.78
N ALA A 155 -10.62 4.28 -17.16
CA ALA A 155 -11.96 3.73 -17.29
C ALA A 155 -13.01 4.75 -16.84
N HIS A 156 -12.80 5.41 -15.70
CA HIS A 156 -13.70 6.45 -15.22
C HIS A 156 -13.70 7.69 -16.12
N MET A 157 -12.55 8.09 -16.67
CA MET A 157 -12.47 9.18 -17.64
C MET A 157 -13.20 8.86 -18.93
N LEU A 158 -12.95 7.69 -19.52
CA LEU A 158 -13.55 7.28 -20.80
C LEU A 158 -15.05 7.07 -20.65
N GLU A 159 -15.52 6.47 -19.55
CA GLU A 159 -16.96 6.38 -19.27
C GLU A 159 -17.63 7.76 -19.24
N GLN A 160 -16.99 8.77 -18.63
CA GLN A 160 -17.51 10.14 -18.63
C GLN A 160 -17.58 10.74 -20.03
N LEU A 161 -16.59 10.46 -20.89
CA LEU A 161 -16.58 10.90 -22.28
C LEU A 161 -17.64 10.18 -23.11
N TRP A 162 -17.87 8.89 -22.87
CA TRP A 162 -18.92 8.11 -23.55
C TRP A 162 -20.33 8.54 -23.14
N ARG A 163 -20.53 8.93 -21.88
CA ARG A 163 -21.80 9.48 -21.40
C ARG A 163 -22.11 10.86 -21.99
N ASN A 164 -21.09 11.61 -22.41
CA ASN A 164 -21.27 12.94 -22.97
C ASN A 164 -21.68 12.86 -24.45
N GLN A 165 -22.89 13.35 -24.77
CA GLN A 165 -23.40 13.34 -26.14
C GLN A 165 -22.55 14.20 -27.09
N ASP A 166 -21.97 15.30 -26.59
CA ASP A 166 -21.13 16.21 -27.39
C ASP A 166 -19.83 15.55 -27.86
N SER A 167 -19.41 14.47 -27.21
CA SER A 167 -18.17 13.76 -27.57
C SER A 167 -18.31 12.91 -28.82
N GLY A 168 -19.54 12.52 -29.21
CA GLY A 168 -19.77 11.68 -30.40
C GLY A 168 -19.24 10.24 -30.30
N LEU A 169 -18.93 9.78 -29.08
CA LEU A 169 -18.33 8.47 -28.80
C LEU A 169 -19.36 7.36 -28.54
N MET A 170 -20.62 7.72 -28.24
CA MET A 170 -21.70 6.74 -27.97
C MET A 170 -21.95 5.74 -29.10
N ALA A 171 -21.56 6.07 -30.33
CA ALA A 171 -21.70 5.17 -31.49
C ALA A 171 -20.67 4.03 -31.51
N TYR A 172 -19.64 4.07 -30.65
CA TYR A 172 -18.51 3.15 -30.66
C TYR A 172 -18.43 2.35 -29.37
N SER A 173 -17.85 1.15 -29.47
CA SER A 173 -17.72 0.24 -28.34
C SER A 173 -16.50 0.57 -27.48
N LEU A 174 -16.63 0.43 -26.15
CA LEU A 174 -15.56 0.57 -25.18
C LEU A 174 -15.47 -0.72 -24.36
N ALA A 175 -14.28 -1.32 -24.28
CA ALA A 175 -14.07 -2.58 -23.56
C ALA A 175 -12.87 -2.52 -22.61
N LEU A 176 -12.95 -3.26 -21.51
CA LEU A 176 -11.86 -3.54 -20.58
C LEU A 176 -11.51 -5.03 -20.68
N LEU A 177 -10.30 -5.35 -21.10
CA LEU A 177 -9.81 -6.71 -21.28
C LEU A 177 -8.74 -7.04 -20.25
N ASN A 178 -9.09 -7.91 -19.31
CA ASN A 178 -8.25 -8.41 -18.22
C ASN A 178 -8.82 -9.77 -17.76
N ASN A 179 -7.96 -10.72 -17.39
CA ASN A 179 -8.40 -12.04 -16.90
C ASN A 179 -9.33 -11.93 -15.67
N VAL A 180 -9.18 -10.88 -14.85
CA VAL A 180 -9.99 -10.62 -13.64
C VAL A 180 -10.76 -9.30 -13.72
N SER A 181 -11.19 -8.90 -14.93
CA SER A 181 -11.80 -7.58 -15.17
C SER A 181 -13.05 -7.31 -14.31
N TYR A 182 -13.92 -8.31 -14.12
CA TYR A 182 -15.11 -8.21 -13.29
C TYR A 182 -14.77 -7.88 -11.84
N ASN A 183 -13.91 -8.68 -11.20
CA ASN A 183 -13.51 -8.50 -9.81
C ASN A 183 -12.85 -7.15 -9.59
N VAL A 184 -12.01 -6.66 -10.51
CA VAL A 184 -11.37 -5.35 -10.40
C VAL A 184 -12.42 -4.23 -10.29
N VAL A 185 -13.43 -4.24 -11.14
CA VAL A 185 -14.49 -3.22 -11.13
C VAL A 185 -15.37 -3.37 -9.89
N GLU A 186 -15.70 -4.59 -9.49
CA GLU A 186 -16.53 -4.85 -8.31
C GLU A 186 -15.82 -4.43 -7.00
N PHE A 187 -14.53 -4.74 -6.87
CA PHE A 187 -13.73 -4.24 -5.75
C PHE A 187 -13.66 -2.71 -5.75
N ALA A 188 -13.47 -2.07 -6.91
CA ALA A 188 -13.48 -0.61 -6.99
C ALA A 188 -14.82 -0.01 -6.54
N LYS A 189 -15.95 -0.64 -6.89
CA LYS A 189 -17.28 -0.21 -6.42
C LYS A 189 -17.42 -0.28 -4.91
N SER A 190 -16.84 -1.28 -4.26
CA SER A 190 -16.89 -1.44 -2.80
C SER A 190 -15.98 -0.47 -2.04
N GLN A 191 -14.90 0.01 -2.67
CA GLN A 191 -13.84 0.81 -2.04
C GLN A 191 -13.98 2.33 -2.24
N VAL A 192 -15.22 2.83 -2.38
CA VAL A 192 -15.49 4.27 -2.62
C VAL A 192 -15.00 5.16 -1.48
N GLU A 193 -14.92 4.64 -0.26
CA GLU A 193 -14.38 5.34 0.92
C GLU A 193 -12.89 5.72 0.80
N TRP A 194 -12.14 5.03 -0.07
CA TRP A 194 -10.71 5.24 -0.31
C TRP A 194 -10.42 6.21 -1.46
N MET A 195 -11.47 6.72 -2.09
CA MET A 195 -11.42 7.57 -3.27
C MET A 195 -11.49 9.05 -2.90
N SER A 196 -11.46 9.92 -3.91
CA SER A 196 -11.49 11.36 -3.72
C SER A 196 -12.79 11.83 -3.07
N ASP A 197 -12.75 12.92 -2.30
CA ASP A 197 -13.97 13.48 -1.68
C ASP A 197 -15.00 13.94 -2.73
N LYS A 198 -14.59 14.09 -4.00
CA LYS A 198 -15.51 14.37 -5.11
C LYS A 198 -16.33 13.13 -5.48
N VAL A 199 -15.68 11.97 -5.56
CA VAL A 199 -16.33 10.67 -5.79
C VAL A 199 -17.24 10.36 -4.61
N MET A 200 -16.73 10.49 -3.38
CA MET A 200 -17.49 10.24 -2.15
C MET A 200 -18.77 11.09 -2.07
N ARG A 201 -18.67 12.41 -2.29
CA ARG A 201 -19.86 13.29 -2.31
C ARG A 201 -20.86 12.97 -3.42
N SER A 202 -20.37 12.55 -4.58
CA SER A 202 -21.24 12.14 -5.70
C SER A 202 -22.02 10.86 -5.36
N PHE A 203 -21.37 9.93 -4.66
CA PHE A 203 -22.00 8.71 -4.17
C PHE A 203 -23.04 9.00 -3.08
N GLU A 204 -22.72 9.83 -2.08
CA GLU A 204 -23.66 10.24 -1.02
C GLU A 204 -24.88 11.00 -1.56
N GLY A 205 -24.66 11.92 -2.50
CA GLY A 205 -25.71 12.78 -3.03
C GLY A 205 -26.62 12.10 -4.05
N ALA A 206 -26.04 11.43 -5.06
CA ALA A 206 -26.78 10.87 -6.18
C ALA A 206 -27.06 9.37 -6.06
N ARG A 207 -26.56 8.69 -5.01
CA ARG A 207 -26.59 7.22 -4.84
C ARG A 207 -26.11 6.46 -6.07
N ASN A 208 -25.24 7.07 -6.86
CA ASN A 208 -24.72 6.49 -8.09
C ASN A 208 -23.25 6.14 -7.88
N ASN A 209 -22.88 4.88 -8.08
CA ASN A 209 -21.51 4.44 -7.97
C ASN A 209 -20.70 4.91 -9.20
N PRO A 210 -19.61 5.68 -9.03
CA PRO A 210 -18.78 6.15 -10.14
C PRO A 210 -18.11 5.06 -10.98
N PHE A 211 -18.03 3.83 -10.44
CA PHE A 211 -17.51 2.63 -11.08
C PHE A 211 -18.61 1.67 -11.56
N GLN A 212 -19.88 2.07 -11.45
CA GLN A 212 -20.95 1.42 -12.19
C GLN A 212 -20.92 1.93 -13.63
N PHE A 213 -20.12 1.25 -14.45
CA PHE A 213 -19.98 1.55 -15.86
C PHE A 213 -21.21 1.06 -16.64
N ARG A 214 -21.67 1.87 -17.59
CA ARG A 214 -22.80 1.55 -18.49
C ARG A 214 -22.33 1.32 -19.92
N HIS A 215 -21.23 1.98 -20.32
CA HIS A 215 -20.70 1.89 -21.67
C HIS A 215 -19.45 1.00 -21.75
N LEU A 216 -18.70 0.87 -20.66
CA LEU A 216 -17.56 -0.05 -20.58
C LEU A 216 -18.03 -1.51 -20.48
N GLN A 217 -17.76 -2.29 -21.52
CA GLN A 217 -17.99 -3.73 -21.53
C GLN A 217 -16.79 -4.46 -20.92
N LEU A 218 -17.04 -5.37 -19.99
CA LEU A 218 -15.98 -6.17 -19.35
C LEU A 218 -15.76 -7.44 -20.16
N CYS A 219 -14.50 -7.78 -20.42
CA CYS A 219 -14.11 -8.97 -21.17
C CYS A 219 -12.98 -9.71 -20.44
N HIS A 220 -13.09 -11.03 -20.35
CA HIS A 220 -12.11 -11.92 -19.69
C HIS A 220 -11.18 -12.61 -20.69
N GLY A 221 -11.51 -12.57 -21.97
CA GLY A 221 -10.69 -13.18 -23.02
C GLY A 221 -10.95 -12.61 -24.40
N LEU A 222 -10.09 -13.00 -25.34
CA LEU A 222 -10.16 -12.56 -26.74
C LEU A 222 -11.45 -13.02 -27.45
N ALA A 223 -12.03 -14.15 -27.02
CA ALA A 223 -13.29 -14.66 -27.58
C ALA A 223 -14.49 -13.75 -27.27
N GLU A 224 -14.57 -13.22 -26.06
CA GLU A 224 -15.59 -12.24 -25.66
C GLU A 224 -15.36 -10.91 -26.38
N LEU A 225 -14.10 -10.45 -26.44
CA LEU A 225 -13.76 -9.21 -27.12
C LEU A 225 -14.11 -9.26 -28.62
N ALA A 226 -14.01 -10.43 -29.26
CA ALA A 226 -14.39 -10.60 -30.66
C ALA A 226 -15.89 -10.38 -30.93
N ARG A 227 -16.75 -10.57 -29.92
CA ARG A 227 -18.21 -10.31 -30.02
C ARG A 227 -18.54 -8.81 -29.96
N VAL A 228 -17.61 -7.99 -29.48
CA VAL A 228 -17.79 -6.53 -29.38
C VAL A 228 -17.72 -5.91 -30.79
N PRO A 229 -18.68 -5.04 -31.19
CA PRO A 229 -18.69 -4.42 -32.51
C PRO A 229 -17.46 -3.54 -32.77
N GLU A 230 -16.97 -3.54 -34.02
CA GLU A 230 -15.92 -2.64 -34.50
C GLU A 230 -16.52 -1.40 -35.18
N PRO A 231 -15.85 -0.23 -35.06
CA PRO A 231 -14.58 0.02 -34.39
C PRO A 231 -14.71 0.17 -32.86
N LYS A 232 -13.68 -0.28 -32.13
CA LYS A 232 -13.71 -0.37 -30.66
C LYS A 232 -12.45 0.21 -29.99
N VAL A 233 -12.61 0.65 -28.74
CA VAL A 233 -11.50 1.03 -27.85
C VAL A 233 -11.35 -0.03 -26.78
N VAL A 234 -10.14 -0.55 -26.60
CA VAL A 234 -9.85 -1.61 -25.62
C VAL A 234 -8.77 -1.15 -24.65
N LEU A 235 -9.14 -1.09 -23.37
CA LEU A 235 -8.21 -1.00 -22.26
C LEU A 235 -7.69 -2.42 -21.98
N ALA A 236 -6.44 -2.73 -22.31
CA ALA A 236 -5.90 -4.07 -22.15
C ALA A 236 -4.87 -4.10 -21.01
N SER A 237 -4.95 -5.14 -20.16
CA SER A 237 -4.01 -5.33 -19.06
C SER A 237 -2.58 -5.61 -19.56
N MET A 238 -1.60 -5.32 -18.70
CA MET A 238 -0.16 -5.36 -18.92
C MET A 238 0.39 -4.19 -19.74
N ALA A 239 0.69 -3.09 -19.05
CA ALA A 239 1.23 -1.87 -19.65
C ALA A 239 2.62 -2.05 -20.30
N ASP A 240 3.39 -3.08 -19.93
CA ASP A 240 4.73 -3.35 -20.47
C ASP A 240 4.71 -4.13 -21.79
N MET A 241 3.57 -4.73 -22.15
CA MET A 241 3.38 -5.59 -23.31
C MET A 241 4.36 -6.77 -23.38
N GLU A 242 4.90 -7.20 -22.23
CA GLU A 242 5.70 -8.44 -22.14
C GLU A 242 4.81 -9.67 -22.09
N CYS A 243 3.63 -9.53 -21.48
CA CYS A 243 2.65 -10.59 -21.33
C CYS A 243 1.21 -10.09 -21.39
N GLY A 244 0.25 -11.01 -21.39
CA GLY A 244 -1.16 -10.70 -21.33
C GLY A 244 -1.75 -10.11 -22.61
N PHE A 245 -2.98 -9.63 -22.50
CA PHE A 245 -3.79 -9.26 -23.65
C PHE A 245 -3.32 -8.02 -24.39
N SER A 246 -2.62 -7.09 -23.72
CA SER A 246 -2.04 -5.92 -24.40
C SER A 246 -1.03 -6.35 -25.46
N ARG A 247 -0.22 -7.37 -25.18
CA ARG A 247 0.72 -7.95 -26.14
C ARG A 247 0.01 -8.65 -27.30
N ASP A 248 -0.98 -9.49 -27.01
CA ASP A 248 -1.72 -10.23 -28.03
C ASP A 248 -2.45 -9.30 -29.01
N LEU A 249 -3.11 -8.26 -28.48
CA LEU A 249 -3.79 -7.25 -29.29
C LEU A 249 -2.79 -6.40 -30.07
N PHE A 250 -1.64 -6.06 -29.47
CA PHE A 250 -0.59 -5.35 -30.18
C PHE A 250 -0.15 -6.12 -31.43
N ILE A 251 0.14 -7.41 -31.29
CA ILE A 251 0.58 -8.26 -32.41
C ILE A 251 -0.51 -8.34 -33.50
N GLN A 252 -1.79 -8.42 -33.12
CA GLN A 252 -2.89 -8.48 -34.08
C GLN A 252 -3.12 -7.14 -34.81
N TRP A 253 -2.93 -6.01 -34.12
CA TRP A 253 -3.37 -4.70 -34.61
C TRP A 253 -2.25 -3.82 -35.14
N CYS A 254 -0.98 -4.10 -34.85
CA CYS A 254 0.15 -3.24 -35.19
C CYS A 254 0.38 -3.08 -36.71
N SER A 255 0.02 -4.08 -37.52
CA SER A 255 0.23 -4.02 -38.98
C SER A 255 -0.77 -3.17 -39.75
N SER A 256 -1.88 -2.78 -39.11
CA SER A 256 -2.90 -1.94 -39.75
C SER A 256 -2.66 -0.46 -39.45
N PRO A 257 -2.47 0.40 -40.48
CA PRO A 257 -2.28 1.84 -40.28
C PRO A 257 -3.54 2.58 -39.81
N ARG A 258 -4.70 1.91 -39.84
CA ARG A 258 -5.94 2.47 -39.32
C ARG A 258 -6.00 2.42 -37.80
N ASN A 259 -5.27 1.51 -37.17
CA ASN A 259 -5.32 1.31 -35.73
C ASN A 259 -4.38 2.28 -35.00
N SER A 260 -4.66 2.52 -33.72
CA SER A 260 -3.75 3.23 -32.84
C SER A 260 -3.47 2.45 -31.56
N VAL A 261 -2.23 2.53 -31.10
CA VAL A 261 -1.77 1.95 -29.84
C VAL A 261 -1.31 3.10 -28.94
N VAL A 262 -1.95 3.22 -27.79
CA VAL A 262 -1.70 4.26 -26.80
C VAL A 262 -1.03 3.64 -25.58
N LEU A 263 0.19 4.09 -25.29
CA LEU A 263 0.96 3.70 -24.12
C LEU A 263 0.75 4.73 -23.03
N THR A 264 0.31 4.28 -21.86
CA THR A 264 -0.17 5.16 -20.78
C THR A 264 0.85 5.39 -19.67
N SER A 265 1.89 4.56 -19.59
CA SER A 265 2.92 4.65 -18.55
C SER A 265 4.29 4.27 -19.08
N ARG A 266 5.34 4.79 -18.43
CA ARG A 266 6.72 4.38 -18.72
C ARG A 266 7.06 3.13 -17.91
N THR A 267 7.28 2.05 -18.62
CA THR A 267 7.62 0.75 -18.03
C THR A 267 9.13 0.58 -17.85
N ALA A 268 9.53 -0.58 -17.33
CA ALA A 268 10.94 -0.87 -17.06
C ALA A 268 11.78 -0.86 -18.36
N PRO A 269 13.04 -0.39 -18.29
CA PRO A 269 14.00 -0.53 -19.39
C PRO A 269 14.11 -1.97 -19.86
N GLY A 270 14.12 -2.17 -21.19
CA GLY A 270 14.21 -3.49 -21.81
C GLY A 270 12.87 -4.10 -22.23
N THR A 271 11.74 -3.58 -21.74
CA THR A 271 10.41 -4.04 -22.14
C THR A 271 9.98 -3.54 -23.52
N LEU A 272 9.08 -4.27 -24.18
CA LEU A 272 8.52 -3.92 -25.48
C LEU A 272 7.88 -2.52 -25.47
N ALA A 273 7.01 -2.24 -24.50
CA ALA A 273 6.40 -0.90 -24.40
C ALA A 273 7.45 0.20 -24.26
N ARG A 274 8.52 -0.05 -23.51
CA ARG A 274 9.59 0.94 -23.34
C ARG A 274 10.36 1.19 -24.64
N GLN A 275 10.65 0.14 -25.41
CA GLN A 275 11.29 0.25 -26.71
C GLN A 275 10.44 1.08 -27.68
N LEU A 276 9.12 0.91 -27.67
CA LEU A 276 8.19 1.67 -28.53
C LEU A 276 8.05 3.14 -28.11
N ILE A 277 8.19 3.45 -26.81
CA ILE A 277 8.23 4.84 -26.33
C ILE A 277 9.52 5.54 -26.79
N GLU A 278 10.66 4.86 -26.74
CA GLU A 278 11.96 5.43 -27.10
C GLU A 278 12.16 5.49 -28.63
N ASN A 279 11.63 4.52 -29.37
CA ASN A 279 11.75 4.41 -30.83
C ASN A 279 10.38 4.35 -31.55
N PRO A 280 9.62 5.45 -31.60
CA PRO A 280 8.26 5.45 -32.16
C PRO A 280 8.21 5.28 -33.68
N HIS A 281 9.33 5.45 -34.40
CA HIS A 281 9.41 5.31 -35.86
C HIS A 281 9.91 3.94 -36.33
N GLN A 282 10.10 2.99 -35.41
CA GLN A 282 10.59 1.67 -35.76
C GLN A 282 9.50 0.88 -36.49
N GLN A 283 9.71 0.65 -37.79
CA GLN A 283 8.73 -0.04 -38.64
C GLN A 283 8.82 -1.55 -38.57
N ALA A 284 9.99 -2.14 -38.28
CA ALA A 284 10.16 -3.58 -38.20
C ALA A 284 10.63 -3.99 -36.80
N LEU A 285 9.90 -4.91 -36.19
CA LEU A 285 10.18 -5.41 -34.85
C LEU A 285 10.14 -6.93 -34.84
N THR A 286 11.17 -7.57 -34.27
CA THR A 286 11.17 -9.02 -34.07
C THR A 286 10.67 -9.31 -32.66
N ILE A 287 9.53 -9.99 -32.55
CA ILE A 287 8.90 -10.35 -31.28
C ILE A 287 8.80 -11.86 -31.17
N THR A 288 9.11 -12.38 -29.99
CA THR A 288 8.84 -13.77 -29.66
C THR A 288 7.38 -13.93 -29.24
N MET A 289 6.59 -14.62 -30.05
CA MET A 289 5.22 -15.00 -29.74
C MET A 289 5.25 -16.32 -28.97
N LYS A 290 4.72 -16.28 -27.76
CA LYS A 290 4.51 -17.44 -26.91
C LYS A 290 3.02 -17.68 -26.77
N LYS A 291 2.55 -18.90 -27.04
CA LYS A 291 1.13 -19.23 -26.94
C LYS A 291 0.93 -20.63 -26.40
N ARG A 292 0.07 -20.76 -25.40
CA ARG A 292 -0.41 -22.06 -24.93
C ARG A 292 -1.48 -22.58 -25.90
N VAL A 293 -1.28 -23.80 -26.40
CA VAL A 293 -2.19 -24.49 -27.32
C VAL A 293 -2.60 -25.82 -26.67
N ARG A 294 -3.87 -26.21 -26.86
CA ARG A 294 -4.38 -27.52 -26.39
C ARG A 294 -3.67 -28.63 -27.16
N LEU A 295 -3.34 -29.71 -26.46
CA LEU A 295 -2.79 -30.91 -27.08
C LEU A 295 -3.90 -31.62 -27.87
N GLU A 296 -3.64 -31.91 -29.14
CA GLU A 296 -4.58 -32.60 -30.04
C GLU A 296 -3.92 -33.85 -30.64
N GLY A 297 -4.71 -34.90 -30.87
CA GLY A 297 -4.26 -36.14 -31.52
C GLY A 297 -3.35 -37.01 -30.67
N SER A 298 -2.25 -37.50 -31.25
CA SER A 298 -1.36 -38.49 -30.62
C SER A 298 -0.62 -37.97 -29.38
N GLU A 299 -0.32 -36.66 -29.32
CA GLU A 299 0.33 -36.07 -28.15
C GLU A 299 -0.60 -36.07 -26.92
N LEU A 300 -1.91 -35.93 -27.12
CA LEU A 300 -2.92 -36.03 -26.07
C LEU A 300 -3.06 -37.46 -25.55
N GLU A 301 -3.06 -38.46 -26.43
CA GLU A 301 -3.13 -39.87 -26.04
C GLU A 301 -1.90 -40.30 -25.23
N GLU A 302 -0.71 -39.85 -25.62
CA GLU A 302 0.53 -40.10 -24.87
C GLU A 302 0.53 -39.40 -23.51
N TYR A 303 0.05 -38.15 -23.45
CA TYR A 303 -0.10 -37.44 -22.18
C TYR A 303 -1.08 -38.18 -21.26
N MET A 304 -2.27 -38.54 -21.74
CA MET A 304 -3.27 -39.27 -20.96
C MET A 304 -2.78 -40.66 -20.52
N ARG A 305 -1.95 -41.33 -21.33
CA ARG A 305 -1.31 -42.60 -20.95
C ARG A 305 -0.30 -42.38 -19.82
N LYS A 306 0.56 -41.37 -19.97
CA LYS A 306 1.58 -41.02 -18.99
C LYS A 306 0.97 -40.53 -17.67
N GLU A 307 -0.13 -39.81 -17.74
CA GLU A 307 -0.87 -39.35 -16.56
C GLU A 307 -1.56 -40.52 -15.85
N LYS A 308 -2.18 -41.45 -16.59
CA LYS A 308 -2.70 -42.70 -16.01
C LYS A 308 -1.61 -43.55 -15.36
N GLU A 309 -0.42 -43.61 -15.95
CA GLU A 309 0.74 -44.29 -15.35
C GLU A 309 1.21 -43.59 -14.07
N LEU A 310 1.24 -42.25 -14.05
CA LEU A 310 1.59 -41.44 -12.87
C LEU A 310 0.53 -41.54 -11.77
N ALA A 311 -0.75 -41.52 -12.11
CA ALA A 311 -1.86 -41.71 -11.17
C ALA A 311 -1.85 -43.14 -10.61
N ALA A 312 -1.58 -44.15 -11.44
CA ALA A 312 -1.40 -45.53 -10.98
C ALA A 312 -0.16 -45.66 -10.08
N ALA A 313 0.92 -44.95 -10.37
CA ALA A 313 2.12 -44.91 -9.52
C ALA A 313 1.87 -44.18 -8.19
N ARG A 314 1.12 -43.08 -8.19
CA ARG A 314 0.69 -42.38 -6.96
C ARG A 314 -0.24 -43.25 -6.12
N HIS A 315 -1.25 -43.86 -6.73
CA HIS A 315 -2.15 -44.79 -6.03
C HIS A 315 -1.39 -46.02 -5.53
N LYS A 316 -0.35 -46.47 -6.24
CA LYS A 316 0.54 -47.54 -5.76
C LYS A 316 1.38 -47.07 -4.58
N ALA A 317 1.96 -45.87 -4.63
CA ALA A 317 2.74 -45.30 -3.54
C ALA A 317 1.88 -45.02 -2.28
N GLU A 318 0.64 -44.57 -2.45
CA GLU A 318 -0.35 -44.42 -1.38
C GLU A 318 -0.74 -45.78 -0.78
N ARG A 319 -0.93 -46.82 -1.60
CA ARG A 319 -1.12 -48.19 -1.10
C ARG A 319 0.11 -48.74 -0.37
N ASP A 320 1.30 -48.48 -0.89
CA ASP A 320 2.55 -48.94 -0.28
C ASP A 320 2.79 -48.22 1.06
N THR A 321 2.39 -46.94 1.19
CA THR A 321 2.42 -46.23 2.49
C THR A 321 1.31 -46.67 3.46
N GLU A 322 0.14 -47.08 2.99
CA GLU A 322 -0.89 -47.72 3.83
C GLU A 322 -0.47 -49.14 4.27
N LEU A 323 0.25 -49.88 3.42
CA LEU A 323 0.81 -51.20 3.74
C LEU A 323 1.95 -51.10 4.76
N ASP A 324 2.87 -50.13 4.61
CA ASP A 324 3.94 -49.86 5.59
C ASP A 324 3.40 -49.41 6.97
N ALA A 325 2.23 -48.75 7.01
CA ALA A 325 1.54 -48.43 8.26
C ALA A 325 0.88 -49.64 8.93
N SER A 326 0.63 -50.72 8.17
CA SER A 326 0.12 -52.00 8.68
C SER A 326 1.22 -53.00 9.06
N ASP A 327 2.40 -52.88 8.45
CA ASP A 327 3.56 -53.76 8.67
C ASP A 327 4.39 -53.36 9.92
N SER A 328 4.10 -52.21 10.54
CA SER A 328 4.69 -51.77 11.82
C SER A 328 4.07 -52.46 13.05
N SER A 329 3.58 -53.69 12.92
CA SER A 329 3.05 -54.47 14.05
C SER A 329 3.45 -55.96 14.12
N GLU A 330 4.34 -56.44 13.25
CA GLU A 330 5.01 -57.75 13.39
C GLU A 330 6.47 -57.53 12.95
N GLU A 331 7.53 -57.61 13.77
CA GLU A 331 7.89 -58.63 14.75
C GLU A 331 8.91 -58.10 15.78
N SER A 332 8.86 -58.62 17.01
CA SER A 332 10.02 -59.18 17.72
C SER A 332 9.44 -60.23 18.69
N GLU A 333 9.99 -61.44 18.76
CA GLU A 333 11.16 -61.69 19.60
C GLU A 333 12.15 -62.70 18.96
N ASP A 334 13.42 -62.37 19.18
CA ASP A 334 14.67 -63.08 18.89
C ASP A 334 14.71 -64.54 19.37
N ASP A 335 15.55 -65.34 18.70
CA ASP A 335 16.25 -66.45 19.36
C ASP A 335 17.73 -66.52 18.92
N MET A 336 18.62 -66.39 19.91
CA MET A 336 20.06 -66.68 19.82
C MET A 336 20.34 -68.14 20.25
N ASP A 337 21.34 -68.74 19.62
CA ASP A 337 21.92 -70.06 19.86
C ASP A 337 22.17 -70.45 21.34
N VAL A 338 22.07 -71.75 21.67
CA VAL A 338 23.20 -72.70 21.93
C VAL A 338 22.71 -73.98 22.64
N ASP A 339 22.78 -75.09 21.88
CA ASP A 339 23.17 -76.49 22.17
C ASP A 339 22.60 -77.42 23.29
N GLU A 340 22.40 -78.67 22.82
CA GLU A 340 22.28 -80.03 23.40
C GLU A 340 21.27 -80.45 24.52
N LYS A 341 20.42 -81.41 24.10
CA LYS A 341 19.95 -82.69 24.73
C LYS A 341 18.92 -82.71 25.90
N LYS A 342 17.73 -83.24 25.57
CA LYS A 342 16.72 -84.13 26.27
C LYS A 342 16.89 -84.47 27.78
N PRO A 343 15.82 -84.96 28.47
CA PRO A 343 14.38 -84.63 28.43
C PRO A 343 13.71 -84.48 29.85
N LEU A 344 12.45 -83.98 29.85
CA LEU A 344 11.31 -84.05 30.80
C LEU A 344 11.38 -85.05 32.01
N PRO A 345 10.68 -84.84 33.16
CA PRO A 345 9.24 -84.49 33.24
C PRO A 345 8.72 -83.66 34.44
N GLU A 346 7.44 -83.24 34.33
CA GLU A 346 6.52 -82.66 35.34
C GLU A 346 6.23 -83.63 36.54
N PRO A 347 5.21 -83.46 37.44
CA PRO A 347 4.29 -82.34 37.78
C PRO A 347 4.01 -82.18 39.32
N LYS A 348 2.99 -81.33 39.64
CA LYS A 348 2.18 -81.15 40.89
C LYS A 348 2.51 -79.87 41.68
N GLY A 349 1.58 -79.04 42.17
CA GLY A 349 0.11 -79.04 42.19
C GLY A 349 -0.41 -77.90 43.10
N GLU A 350 -1.64 -77.44 42.83
CA GLU A 350 -2.65 -76.80 43.71
C GLU A 350 -2.32 -75.45 44.41
N SER A 351 -2.91 -74.32 43.98
CA SER A 351 -4.26 -73.74 44.31
C SER A 351 -4.26 -72.94 45.63
N LYS A 352 -4.77 -71.70 45.82
CA LYS A 352 -5.96 -70.91 45.42
C LYS A 352 -5.67 -69.45 45.83
N ALA A 353 -6.35 -68.35 45.47
CA ALA A 353 -7.42 -67.91 44.56
C ALA A 353 -7.47 -66.35 44.76
N LYS A 354 -7.95 -65.44 43.92
CA LYS A 354 -9.18 -65.24 43.11
C LYS A 354 -8.87 -64.01 42.21
N SER A 355 -9.44 -63.72 41.04
CA SER A 355 -10.58 -64.28 40.29
C SER A 355 -10.66 -63.59 38.91
N MET A 356 -10.66 -64.40 37.83
CA MET A 356 -11.51 -64.40 36.61
C MET A 356 -11.68 -63.12 35.75
N GLY A 357 -11.61 -63.15 34.42
CA GLY A 357 -11.52 -64.22 33.40
C GLY A 357 -11.90 -63.60 32.03
N PHE A 358 -11.09 -63.64 30.97
CA PHE A 358 -10.72 -64.71 30.02
C PHE A 358 -11.74 -65.02 28.89
N PHE A 359 -11.29 -64.68 27.66
CA PHE A 359 -11.29 -65.45 26.39
C PHE A 359 -12.52 -65.58 25.46
N LYS A 360 -12.33 -64.93 24.30
CA LYS A 360 -12.35 -65.40 22.89
C LYS A 360 -13.43 -66.40 22.44
N GLN A 361 -14.05 -66.06 21.30
CA GLN A 361 -14.05 -66.98 20.15
C GLN A 361 -14.13 -66.21 18.82
N ALA A 362 -13.06 -66.35 18.04
CA ALA A 362 -13.06 -66.06 16.61
C ALA A 362 -13.97 -67.07 15.90
N LYS A 363 -14.91 -66.57 15.08
CA LYS A 363 -15.51 -67.35 14.00
C LYS A 363 -14.98 -66.82 12.68
N LYS A 364 -14.37 -67.71 11.91
CA LYS A 364 -14.07 -67.58 10.50
C LYS A 364 -15.29 -67.01 9.76
N SER A 365 -15.11 -65.92 9.03
CA SER A 365 -16.04 -65.52 7.97
C SER A 365 -15.24 -65.20 6.71
N TYR A 366 -15.68 -65.81 5.61
CA TYR A 366 -15.05 -65.81 4.30
C TYR A 366 -14.95 -64.42 3.67
N LEU A 367 -14.08 -64.28 2.67
CA LEU A 367 -13.97 -63.10 1.79
C LEU A 367 -15.35 -62.73 1.24
N MET A 368 -15.92 -61.63 1.74
CA MET A 368 -17.09 -60.99 1.14
C MET A 368 -16.63 -59.73 0.39
N PHE A 369 -17.12 -59.59 -0.84
CA PHE A 369 -16.96 -58.39 -1.69
C PHE A 369 -17.32 -57.12 -0.91
N GLN A 370 -16.62 -56.02 -1.20
CA GLN A 370 -16.95 -54.69 -0.64
C GLN A 370 -18.36 -54.28 -1.06
N VAL A 371 -19.32 -54.43 -0.15
CA VAL A 371 -20.59 -53.69 -0.17
C VAL A 371 -20.33 -52.40 0.59
N LYS A 372 -20.56 -51.24 -0.04
CA LYS A 372 -20.61 -49.97 0.68
C LYS A 372 -21.86 -50.00 1.57
N GLU A 373 -21.66 -50.12 2.88
CA GLU A 373 -22.75 -49.91 3.83
C GLU A 373 -23.08 -48.41 3.88
N GLU A 374 -24.29 -48.06 3.47
CA GLU A 374 -24.80 -46.70 3.63
C GLU A 374 -25.12 -46.45 5.11
N LYS A 375 -24.57 -45.37 5.67
CA LYS A 375 -24.82 -44.98 7.06
C LYS A 375 -26.26 -44.46 7.18
N ILE A 376 -27.15 -45.30 7.70
CA ILE A 376 -28.52 -44.94 8.02
C ILE A 376 -28.52 -44.05 9.28
N LYS A 377 -29.16 -42.87 9.21
CA LYS A 377 -29.40 -42.02 10.38
C LYS A 377 -30.75 -42.36 11.01
N TRP A 378 -30.70 -42.81 12.27
CA TRP A 378 -31.81 -42.96 13.20
C TRP A 378 -32.21 -41.64 13.88
N ASP A 379 -33.48 -41.51 14.26
CA ASP A 379 -33.96 -40.50 15.21
C ASP A 379 -33.91 -40.99 16.67
N ASP A 380 -34.24 -40.10 17.62
CA ASP A 380 -34.22 -40.39 19.07
C ASP A 380 -35.25 -41.45 19.52
N TYR A 381 -36.13 -41.92 18.63
CA TYR A 381 -37.12 -42.98 18.88
C TYR A 381 -36.86 -44.27 18.08
N GLY A 382 -35.78 -44.31 17.28
CA GLY A 382 -35.30 -45.52 16.59
C GLY A 382 -35.94 -45.80 15.24
N GLU A 383 -36.61 -44.82 14.62
CA GLU A 383 -37.11 -44.96 13.24
C GLU A 383 -36.05 -44.53 12.21
N VAL A 384 -36.05 -45.21 11.06
CA VAL A 384 -35.09 -45.00 9.97
C VAL A 384 -35.53 -43.80 9.13
N ILE A 385 -34.77 -42.70 9.19
CA ILE A 385 -35.06 -41.49 8.42
C ILE A 385 -34.57 -41.70 6.98
N ARG A 386 -35.51 -41.90 6.03
CA ARG A 386 -35.22 -41.82 4.59
C ARG A 386 -35.45 -40.38 4.12
N PRO A 387 -34.42 -39.67 3.62
CA PRO A 387 -34.54 -38.26 3.18
C PRO A 387 -35.60 -38.03 2.09
N GLU A 388 -35.91 -39.06 1.32
CA GLU A 388 -36.89 -39.08 0.24
C GLU A 388 -38.36 -39.11 0.72
N ASP A 389 -38.63 -39.51 1.98
CA ASP A 389 -39.98 -39.52 2.56
C ASP A 389 -40.41 -38.14 3.10
N PHE A 390 -39.50 -37.16 3.17
CA PHE A 390 -39.74 -35.81 3.72
C PHE A 390 -39.82 -34.69 2.67
N VAL A 391 -39.80 -35.02 1.37
CA VAL A 391 -40.00 -34.04 0.30
C VAL A 391 -41.50 -33.79 0.14
N VAL A 392 -42.05 -32.90 0.98
CA VAL A 392 -43.41 -32.39 0.81
C VAL A 392 -43.40 -31.40 -0.35
N VAL A 393 -44.17 -31.73 -1.39
CA VAL A 393 -44.44 -30.88 -2.55
C VAL A 393 -45.25 -29.67 -2.09
N ASP A 394 -44.62 -28.50 -2.05
CA ASP A 394 -45.32 -27.21 -2.15
C ASP A 394 -44.44 -26.22 -2.94
N LYS A 395 -44.66 -26.19 -4.25
CA LYS A 395 -44.07 -25.19 -5.14
C LYS A 395 -44.85 -23.88 -5.00
N THR A 396 -44.23 -22.86 -4.42
CA THR A 396 -44.69 -21.47 -4.57
C THR A 396 -43.54 -20.58 -5.01
N ALA A 397 -43.58 -20.15 -6.29
CA ALA A 397 -43.24 -18.86 -6.92
C ALA A 397 -42.07 -17.97 -6.44
N GLN A 398 -41.29 -18.33 -5.42
CA GLN A 398 -40.08 -17.62 -4.98
C GLN A 398 -38.79 -18.34 -5.40
N GLU A 399 -38.88 -19.58 -5.89
CA GLU A 399 -37.72 -20.34 -6.37
C GLU A 399 -37.35 -20.01 -7.82
N GLU A 400 -38.26 -19.51 -8.67
CA GLU A 400 -37.93 -19.19 -10.07
C GLU A 400 -36.97 -17.98 -10.19
N GLU A 401 -37.02 -16.98 -9.29
CA GLU A 401 -36.04 -15.88 -9.29
C GLU A 401 -34.68 -16.28 -8.66
N ALA A 402 -34.68 -17.31 -7.79
CA ALA A 402 -33.47 -17.82 -7.16
C ALA A 402 -32.72 -18.84 -8.05
N ASP A 403 -33.44 -19.56 -8.91
CA ASP A 403 -32.85 -20.51 -9.87
C ASP A 403 -32.21 -19.79 -11.07
N GLU A 404 -32.76 -18.65 -11.53
CA GLU A 404 -32.10 -17.84 -12.58
C GLU A 404 -30.80 -17.21 -12.06
N THR A 405 -30.76 -16.77 -10.80
CA THR A 405 -29.52 -16.22 -10.20
C THR A 405 -28.51 -17.31 -9.83
N LYS A 406 -28.94 -18.51 -9.47
CA LYS A 406 -28.03 -19.66 -9.27
C LYS A 406 -27.53 -20.25 -10.58
N ALA A 407 -28.32 -20.25 -11.65
CA ALA A 407 -27.87 -20.73 -12.95
C ALA A 407 -26.81 -19.81 -13.57
N GLU A 408 -26.79 -18.50 -13.24
CA GLU A 408 -25.71 -17.58 -13.65
C GLU A 408 -24.44 -17.74 -12.80
N ASP A 409 -24.54 -18.13 -11.52
CA ASP A 409 -23.37 -18.39 -10.66
C ASP A 409 -22.77 -19.81 -10.85
N ASP A 410 -23.58 -20.83 -11.20
CA ASP A 410 -23.10 -22.19 -11.47
C ASP A 410 -22.42 -22.32 -12.85
N ASP A 411 -22.67 -21.44 -13.81
CA ASP A 411 -21.96 -21.45 -15.11
C ASP A 411 -20.55 -20.83 -15.02
N LEU A 412 -20.19 -20.22 -13.87
CA LEU A 412 -18.86 -19.68 -13.58
C LEU A 412 -17.95 -20.65 -12.80
N THR A 413 -18.49 -21.78 -12.34
CA THR A 413 -17.72 -22.84 -11.68
C THR A 413 -17.81 -24.17 -12.42
N GLN A 414 -17.69 -24.12 -13.76
CA GLN A 414 -17.29 -25.31 -14.49
C GLN A 414 -15.89 -25.71 -14.02
N ASP A 415 -15.80 -26.80 -13.25
CA ASP A 415 -14.60 -27.61 -13.11
C ASP A 415 -14.04 -27.86 -14.51
N VAL A 416 -13.05 -27.04 -14.91
CA VAL A 416 -12.30 -27.25 -16.13
C VAL A 416 -11.51 -28.51 -15.88
N THR A 417 -12.00 -29.65 -16.37
CA THR A 417 -11.12 -30.77 -16.71
C THR A 417 -9.99 -30.19 -17.54
N GLU A 418 -8.82 -29.99 -16.92
CA GLU A 418 -7.68 -29.31 -17.55
C GLU A 418 -7.28 -30.10 -18.79
N VAL A 419 -7.76 -29.66 -19.94
CA VAL A 419 -7.32 -30.22 -21.21
C VAL A 419 -5.82 -30.00 -21.27
N PRO A 420 -5.01 -31.05 -21.45
CA PRO A 420 -3.56 -30.94 -21.48
C PRO A 420 -3.11 -29.90 -22.51
N THR A 421 -2.21 -29.01 -22.12
CA THR A 421 -1.75 -27.90 -22.97
C THR A 421 -0.24 -27.86 -23.07
N LYS A 422 0.27 -27.29 -24.18
CA LYS A 422 1.69 -27.09 -24.44
C LYS A 422 1.95 -25.64 -24.85
N CYS A 423 3.06 -25.09 -24.41
CA CYS A 423 3.49 -23.75 -24.82
C CYS A 423 4.36 -23.84 -26.07
N LEU A 424 3.98 -23.07 -27.10
CA LEU A 424 4.75 -22.92 -28.33
C LEU A 424 5.43 -21.56 -28.34
N GLU A 425 6.69 -21.53 -28.76
CA GLU A 425 7.48 -20.32 -28.94
C GLU A 425 7.86 -20.18 -30.42
N SER A 426 7.56 -19.01 -30.99
CA SER A 426 7.89 -18.69 -32.38
C SER A 426 8.36 -17.24 -32.49
N SER A 427 9.38 -17.00 -33.30
CA SER A 427 9.85 -15.64 -33.59
C SER A 427 9.10 -15.07 -34.79
N LEU A 428 8.41 -13.95 -34.59
CA LEU A 428 7.64 -13.27 -35.62
C LEU A 428 8.25 -11.90 -35.91
N GLN A 429 8.45 -11.59 -37.19
CA GLN A 429 8.76 -10.23 -37.63
C GLN A 429 7.45 -9.49 -37.90
N LEU A 430 7.28 -8.36 -37.23
CA LEU A 430 6.09 -7.52 -37.31
C LEU A 430 6.43 -6.18 -37.93
N ASP A 431 5.65 -5.82 -38.95
CA ASP A 431 5.64 -4.48 -39.50
C ASP A 431 4.66 -3.63 -38.69
N VAL A 432 5.18 -2.60 -38.01
CA VAL A 432 4.42 -1.68 -37.17
C VAL A 432 4.01 -0.48 -38.02
N ASN A 433 2.78 -0.52 -38.52
CA ASN A 433 2.15 0.55 -39.30
C ASN A 433 1.10 1.34 -38.51
N ALA A 434 0.63 0.81 -37.38
CA ALA A 434 -0.33 1.46 -36.50
C ALA A 434 0.24 2.75 -35.90
N SER A 435 -0.63 3.70 -35.59
CA SER A 435 -0.26 4.95 -34.94
C SER A 435 0.12 4.71 -33.49
N LEU A 436 1.43 4.79 -33.18
CA LEU A 436 1.98 4.69 -31.83
C LEU A 436 1.96 6.05 -31.15
N GLN A 437 1.36 6.14 -29.96
CA GLN A 437 1.40 7.34 -29.14
C GLN A 437 1.65 7.03 -27.67
N PHE A 438 2.56 7.78 -27.06
CA PHE A 438 2.76 7.79 -25.62
C PHE A 438 2.04 8.99 -25.01
N ILE A 439 1.10 8.74 -24.09
CA ILE A 439 0.39 9.78 -23.35
C ILE A 439 0.52 9.45 -21.86
N ASP A 440 1.21 10.32 -21.12
CA ASP A 440 1.51 10.05 -19.72
C ASP A 440 0.26 10.09 -18.82
N PHE A 441 -0.18 8.93 -18.34
CA PHE A 441 -1.21 8.74 -17.32
C PHE A 441 -0.68 7.97 -16.10
N GLU A 442 0.64 8.01 -15.87
CA GLU A 442 1.27 7.25 -14.79
C GLU A 442 0.85 7.74 -13.40
N GLY A 443 0.34 8.96 -13.26
CA GLY A 443 -0.18 9.47 -11.98
C GLY A 443 0.90 9.60 -10.90
N ARG A 444 2.08 10.12 -11.26
CA ARG A 444 3.18 10.44 -10.34
C ARG A 444 3.49 11.93 -10.34
N SER A 445 4.10 12.41 -9.27
CA SER A 445 4.60 13.78 -9.20
C SER A 445 5.74 14.04 -10.19
N ASP A 446 5.77 15.24 -10.76
CA ASP A 446 6.85 15.71 -11.63
C ASP A 446 8.04 16.25 -10.83
N GLY A 447 9.19 16.38 -11.49
CA GLY A 447 10.44 16.74 -10.83
C GLY A 447 10.46 18.11 -10.16
N GLU A 448 9.71 19.09 -10.67
CA GLU A 448 9.59 20.41 -10.05
C GLU A 448 8.77 20.33 -8.76
N SER A 449 7.67 19.58 -8.80
CA SER A 449 6.79 19.39 -7.66
C SER A 449 7.45 18.60 -6.53
N VAL A 450 8.17 17.51 -6.84
CA VAL A 450 8.93 16.75 -5.82
C VAL A 450 9.96 17.66 -5.14
N ARG A 451 10.69 18.46 -5.92
CA ARG A 451 11.66 19.45 -5.42
C ARG A 451 11.01 20.46 -4.47
N LYS A 452 9.83 20.97 -4.82
CA LYS A 452 9.06 21.91 -3.99
C LYS A 452 8.55 21.27 -2.69
N ILE A 453 8.12 20.02 -2.74
CA ILE A 453 7.65 19.26 -1.56
C ILE A 453 8.81 19.05 -0.59
N VAL A 454 9.99 18.64 -1.08
CA VAL A 454 11.19 18.50 -0.24
C VAL A 454 11.59 19.84 0.39
N GLN A 455 11.51 20.95 -0.36
CA GLN A 455 11.75 22.30 0.18
C GLN A 455 10.75 22.73 1.25
N MET A 456 9.49 22.33 1.11
CA MET A 456 8.44 22.63 2.09
C MET A 456 8.63 21.82 3.37
N MET A 457 8.88 20.52 3.25
CA MET A 457 9.03 19.59 4.38
C MET A 457 10.29 19.88 5.21
N LYS A 458 11.37 20.34 4.55
CA LYS A 458 12.68 20.58 5.17
C LYS A 458 13.20 19.38 6.00
N PRO A 459 13.33 18.19 5.39
CA PRO A 459 13.79 17.01 6.11
C PRO A 459 15.23 17.19 6.64
N GLN A 460 15.54 16.57 7.78
CA GLN A 460 16.91 16.59 8.28
C GLN A 460 17.85 15.80 7.37
N ARG A 461 17.40 14.65 6.87
CA ARG A 461 18.15 13.80 5.94
C ARG A 461 17.25 13.27 4.83
N VAL A 462 17.86 12.97 3.69
CA VAL A 462 17.14 12.40 2.54
C VAL A 462 17.89 11.21 1.96
N ILE A 463 17.19 10.11 1.72
CA ILE A 463 17.66 8.98 0.92
C ILE A 463 16.90 9.00 -0.41
N LEU A 464 17.65 9.08 -1.50
CA LEU A 464 17.12 9.07 -2.85
C LEU A 464 17.23 7.66 -3.44
N VAL A 465 16.09 7.06 -3.76
CA VAL A 465 15.98 5.71 -4.33
C VAL A 465 15.35 5.74 -5.71
N ARG A 466 15.38 4.62 -6.42
CA ARG A 466 14.58 4.37 -7.65
C ARG A 466 14.61 5.53 -8.66
N GLY A 467 15.78 5.84 -9.20
CA GLY A 467 15.96 6.82 -10.28
C GLY A 467 17.12 6.45 -11.18
N SER A 468 17.19 7.04 -12.38
CA SER A 468 18.41 6.92 -13.18
C SER A 468 19.59 7.58 -12.45
N PRO A 469 20.84 7.18 -12.72
CA PRO A 469 22.01 7.81 -12.09
C PRO A 469 22.03 9.33 -12.29
N GLU A 470 21.66 9.80 -13.48
CA GLU A 470 21.58 11.21 -13.83
C GLU A 470 20.47 11.94 -13.05
N ALA A 471 19.27 11.35 -12.97
CA ALA A 471 18.14 11.93 -12.23
C ALA A 471 18.41 12.01 -10.73
N THR A 472 19.03 10.96 -10.18
CA THR A 472 19.41 10.87 -8.77
C THR A 472 20.48 11.92 -8.42
N GLN A 473 21.49 12.08 -9.27
CA GLN A 473 22.52 13.12 -9.08
C GLN A 473 21.95 14.54 -9.19
N ALA A 474 21.05 14.78 -10.15
CA ALA A 474 20.38 16.08 -10.31
C ALA A 474 19.54 16.45 -9.08
N MET A 475 18.77 15.49 -8.55
CA MET A 475 17.99 15.69 -7.32
C MET A 475 18.92 15.89 -6.10
N ALA A 476 19.99 15.09 -5.98
CA ALA A 476 20.96 15.23 -4.89
C ALA A 476 21.66 16.60 -4.90
N ALA A 477 22.05 17.09 -6.09
CA ALA A 477 22.64 18.41 -6.26
C ALA A 477 21.66 19.52 -5.85
N PHE A 478 20.39 19.39 -6.22
CA PHE A 478 19.34 20.32 -5.80
C PHE A 478 19.13 20.33 -4.28
N CYS A 479 19.04 19.16 -3.65
CA CYS A 479 18.86 19.05 -2.20
C CYS A 479 20.00 19.73 -1.43
N ARG A 480 21.24 19.64 -1.93
CA ARG A 480 22.42 20.29 -1.35
C ARG A 480 22.48 21.80 -1.61
N SER A 481 22.14 22.24 -2.82
CA SER A 481 22.27 23.66 -3.22
C SER A 481 21.14 24.53 -2.69
N SER A 482 19.92 24.00 -2.61
CA SER A 482 18.73 24.75 -2.20
C SER A 482 18.63 24.96 -0.69
N GLY A 483 19.49 24.31 0.11
CA GLY A 483 19.35 24.29 1.57
C GLY A 483 18.06 23.63 2.06
N ALA A 484 17.38 22.86 1.19
CA ALA A 484 16.15 22.15 1.53
C ALA A 484 16.38 21.05 2.58
N VAL A 485 17.58 20.46 2.60
CA VAL A 485 17.99 19.42 3.54
C VAL A 485 18.98 20.01 4.52
N GLN A 486 18.72 19.84 5.81
CA GLN A 486 19.58 20.40 6.87
C GLN A 486 20.86 19.59 7.09
N GLY A 487 20.80 18.29 6.81
CA GLY A 487 21.88 17.33 6.98
C GLY A 487 22.31 16.66 5.68
N ARG A 488 22.51 15.33 5.74
CA ARG A 488 23.11 14.55 4.65
C ARG A 488 22.08 14.07 3.63
N VAL A 489 22.52 14.01 2.36
CA VAL A 489 21.77 13.45 1.24
C VAL A 489 22.48 12.19 0.76
N PHE A 490 21.77 11.07 0.81
CA PHE A 490 22.27 9.74 0.46
C PHE A 490 21.73 9.28 -0.90
N THR A 491 22.60 8.63 -1.68
CA THR A 491 22.27 8.08 -3.00
C THR A 491 22.82 6.65 -3.11
N PRO A 492 22.23 5.68 -2.38
CA PRO A 492 22.73 4.30 -2.34
C PRO A 492 22.63 3.59 -3.69
N ARG A 493 23.55 2.66 -3.92
CA ARG A 493 23.48 1.66 -5.00
C ARG A 493 22.74 0.40 -4.54
N MET A 494 22.37 -0.47 -5.49
CA MET A 494 21.77 -1.76 -5.15
C MET A 494 22.72 -2.58 -4.26
N GLY A 495 22.22 -3.06 -3.13
CA GLY A 495 22.97 -3.83 -2.14
C GLY A 495 23.86 -3.01 -1.21
N GLU A 496 23.87 -1.68 -1.33
CA GLU A 496 24.65 -0.80 -0.46
C GLU A 496 23.91 -0.53 0.86
N LEU A 497 24.59 -0.75 1.99
CA LEU A 497 24.08 -0.41 3.31
C LEU A 497 24.42 1.05 3.64
N VAL A 498 23.39 1.83 4.00
CA VAL A 498 23.54 3.23 4.39
C VAL A 498 23.23 3.37 5.87
N ASP A 499 24.23 3.79 6.63
CA ASP A 499 24.03 4.24 8.00
C ASP A 499 23.49 5.69 7.98
N ALA A 500 22.18 5.79 8.17
CA ALA A 500 21.48 7.06 8.29
C ALA A 500 21.14 7.39 9.74
N THR A 501 21.77 6.76 10.74
CA THR A 501 21.55 7.07 12.16
C THR A 501 22.20 8.40 12.56
N THR A 502 21.68 9.03 13.62
CA THR A 502 22.29 10.20 14.26
C THR A 502 22.33 9.95 15.75
N GLU A 503 23.45 10.29 16.37
CA GLU A 503 23.60 10.35 17.82
C GLU A 503 22.86 11.57 18.35
N SER A 504 21.52 11.51 18.35
CA SER A 504 20.68 12.40 19.13
C SER A 504 20.22 11.62 20.36
N HIS A 505 20.91 11.81 21.48
CA HIS A 505 20.45 11.28 22.76
C HIS A 505 19.23 12.08 23.21
N ILE A 506 18.05 11.61 22.81
CA ILE A 506 16.78 12.20 23.25
C ILE A 506 16.37 11.47 24.53
N TYR A 507 16.36 12.20 25.64
CA TYR A 507 15.91 11.70 26.93
C TYR A 507 14.53 12.26 27.23
N GLN A 508 13.60 11.39 27.61
CA GLN A 508 12.29 11.82 28.07
C GLN A 508 12.40 12.28 29.52
N VAL A 509 12.18 13.58 29.76
CA VAL A 509 12.20 14.19 31.10
C VAL A 509 10.80 14.70 31.44
N LYS A 510 10.26 14.29 32.59
CA LYS A 510 8.96 14.75 33.09
C LYS A 510 9.13 16.03 33.93
N LEU A 511 8.34 17.04 33.62
CA LEU A 511 8.28 18.28 34.40
C LEU A 511 7.42 18.08 35.65
N ARG A 512 7.92 18.43 36.83
CA ARG A 512 7.14 18.39 38.09
C ARG A 512 6.15 19.55 38.15
N ASP A 513 4.94 19.31 38.66
CA ASP A 513 3.88 20.33 38.76
C ASP A 513 4.31 21.59 39.56
N SER A 514 5.18 21.41 40.56
CA SER A 514 5.74 22.51 41.34
C SER A 514 6.63 23.44 40.50
N LEU A 515 7.37 22.88 39.54
CA LEU A 515 8.19 23.66 38.62
C LEU A 515 7.30 24.41 37.62
N VAL A 516 6.31 23.73 37.02
CA VAL A 516 5.36 24.34 36.09
C VAL A 516 4.63 25.53 36.74
N SER A 517 4.23 25.39 38.01
CA SER A 517 3.56 26.44 38.77
C SER A 517 4.46 27.65 39.09
N SER A 518 5.78 27.47 39.05
CA SER A 518 6.77 28.55 39.32
C SER A 518 7.16 29.35 38.07
N LEU A 519 6.80 28.88 36.88
CA LEU A 519 7.17 29.52 35.62
C LEU A 519 6.40 30.83 35.41
N GLN A 520 7.13 31.87 35.01
CA GLN A 520 6.54 33.15 34.59
C GLN A 520 6.36 33.15 33.07
N PHE A 521 5.11 33.05 32.62
CA PHE A 521 4.79 33.05 31.20
C PHE A 521 4.68 34.47 30.64
N ALA A 522 5.52 34.78 29.66
CA ALA A 522 5.45 35.97 28.83
C ALA A 522 4.75 35.65 27.50
N ARG A 523 3.76 36.47 27.11
CA ARG A 523 2.97 36.24 25.89
C ARG A 523 3.68 36.81 24.66
N ALA A 524 4.00 35.95 23.70
CA ALA A 524 4.59 36.33 22.41
C ALA A 524 3.65 35.99 21.24
N LYS A 525 2.93 36.98 20.71
CA LYS A 525 1.99 36.84 19.58
C LYS A 525 0.96 35.71 19.74
N ASN A 526 1.31 34.49 19.33
CA ASN A 526 0.45 33.30 19.33
C ASN A 526 0.91 32.21 20.32
N ALA A 527 1.99 32.44 21.07
CA ALA A 527 2.55 31.48 22.02
C ALA A 527 2.84 32.15 23.38
N GLU A 528 2.90 31.34 24.42
CA GLU A 528 3.40 31.73 25.73
C GLU A 528 4.79 31.14 25.92
N LEU A 529 5.70 31.94 26.47
CA LEU A 529 7.09 31.56 26.64
C LEU A 529 7.47 31.75 28.10
N ALA A 530 8.22 30.81 28.66
CA ALA A 530 8.78 30.90 29.99
C ALA A 530 10.22 30.40 29.97
N TRP A 531 11.09 31.04 30.77
CA TRP A 531 12.40 30.50 31.07
C TRP A 531 12.28 29.40 32.12
N LEU A 532 13.02 28.31 31.93
CA LEU A 532 12.93 27.13 32.77
C LEU A 532 14.32 26.65 33.14
N ASP A 533 14.62 26.72 34.43
CA ASP A 533 15.80 26.13 35.04
C ASP A 533 15.36 25.05 36.04
N GLY A 534 16.03 23.91 36.03
CA GLY A 534 15.70 22.83 36.96
C GLY A 534 16.81 21.80 37.06
N GLU A 535 16.83 21.11 38.18
CA GLU A 535 17.74 20.00 38.44
C GLU A 535 17.10 18.69 37.96
N ILE A 536 17.87 17.87 37.23
CA ILE A 536 17.44 16.54 36.79
C ILE A 536 17.66 15.57 37.95
N ALA A 537 16.58 14.96 38.42
CA ALA A 537 16.60 13.92 39.44
C ALA A 537 16.00 12.61 38.90
N THR A 538 16.49 11.46 39.36
CA THR A 538 15.86 10.15 39.11
C THR A 538 14.81 9.87 40.19
N GLU A 539 13.72 9.22 39.80
CA GLU A 539 12.58 8.91 40.70
C GLU A 539 12.98 8.03 41.91
N GLU A 540 14.10 7.33 41.83
CA GLU A 540 14.67 6.53 42.93
C GLU A 540 15.09 7.36 44.17
N HIS A 541 15.30 8.67 44.03
CA HIS A 541 15.79 9.53 45.12
C HIS A 541 14.69 10.15 46.01
N LEU A 542 13.42 9.76 45.83
CA LEU A 542 12.29 10.38 46.55
C LEU A 542 11.30 9.38 47.18
N ALA A 543 11.74 8.19 47.55
CA ALA A 543 11.03 7.47 48.61
C ALA A 543 11.33 8.19 49.95
N PRO A 544 10.33 8.75 50.66
CA PRO A 544 10.55 9.15 52.04
C PRO A 544 10.94 7.89 52.83
N ASP A 545 12.03 7.96 53.58
CA ASP A 545 12.45 6.92 54.52
C ASP A 545 11.24 6.41 55.33
N GLY A 546 10.79 5.18 55.03
CA GLY A 546 9.79 4.46 55.81
C GLY A 546 8.50 4.08 55.09
N ALA A 547 8.57 3.14 54.15
CA ALA A 547 7.50 2.16 53.92
C ALA A 547 8.10 0.92 53.24
N GLN A 548 8.44 -0.10 54.03
CA GLN A 548 8.60 -1.45 53.52
C GLN A 548 7.20 -1.96 53.14
N ASP A 549 6.96 -2.15 51.85
CA ASP A 549 5.85 -2.98 51.39
C ASP A 549 6.45 -4.07 50.50
N ASP A 550 6.67 -5.22 51.11
CA ASP A 550 7.00 -6.47 50.44
C ASP A 550 5.70 -7.03 49.84
N SER A 551 5.47 -6.85 48.53
CA SER A 551 4.76 -7.86 47.73
C SER A 551 4.76 -7.59 46.22
N LEU A 552 5.27 -8.60 45.52
CA LEU A 552 4.83 -9.15 44.22
C LEU A 552 5.25 -8.46 42.92
N ASP A 553 6.02 -9.27 42.16
CA ASP A 553 6.13 -9.41 40.70
C ASP A 553 6.35 -8.15 39.84
N MET A 554 7.40 -8.19 39.01
CA MET A 554 7.39 -7.89 37.57
C MET A 554 8.84 -7.68 37.07
N ASP A 555 9.32 -8.61 36.25
CA ASP A 555 10.46 -8.43 35.34
C ASP A 555 10.09 -7.42 34.23
N GLU A 556 10.02 -6.13 34.58
CA GLU A 556 10.15 -5.04 33.61
C GLU A 556 11.33 -4.15 34.04
N PRO A 557 12.29 -3.85 33.15
CA PRO A 557 13.23 -2.78 33.41
C PRO A 557 12.43 -1.48 33.44
N ARG A 558 12.11 -0.99 34.64
CA ARG A 558 11.60 0.37 34.80
C ARG A 558 12.72 1.31 34.33
N ASP A 559 12.61 1.83 33.12
CA ASP A 559 13.45 2.95 32.70
C ASP A 559 13.32 4.04 33.76
N SER A 560 14.40 4.29 34.50
CA SER A 560 14.44 5.28 35.57
C SER A 560 14.07 6.64 34.98
N MET A 561 12.82 7.07 35.19
CA MET A 561 12.31 8.27 34.55
C MET A 561 12.98 9.50 35.19
N TYR A 562 13.55 10.36 34.34
CA TYR A 562 14.14 11.61 34.78
C TYR A 562 13.03 12.64 35.06
N ILE A 563 13.10 13.29 36.22
CA ILE A 563 12.16 14.33 36.64
C ILE A 563 12.93 15.64 36.79
N LEU A 564 12.38 16.73 36.29
CA LEU A 564 12.94 18.06 36.49
C LEU A 564 12.34 18.74 37.73
N GLN A 565 13.19 19.10 38.68
CA GLN A 565 12.83 19.75 39.94
C GLN A 565 13.23 21.24 39.95
N PRO A 566 12.48 22.10 40.66
CA PRO A 566 12.84 23.51 40.78
C PRO A 566 14.15 23.68 41.57
N LEU A 567 15.04 24.51 41.05
CA LEU A 567 16.27 24.87 41.75
C LEU A 567 15.95 25.69 43.02
N PRO A 568 16.73 25.53 44.10
CA PRO A 568 16.64 26.40 45.25
C PRO A 568 16.88 27.86 44.85
N PRO A 569 16.18 28.86 45.44
CA PRO A 569 16.31 30.28 45.07
C PRO A 569 17.75 30.83 45.13
N SER A 570 18.62 30.20 45.91
CA SER A 570 20.03 30.55 46.07
C SER A 570 20.95 30.09 44.93
N GLN A 571 20.49 29.18 44.07
CA GLN A 571 21.28 28.56 43.00
C GLN A 571 20.74 28.85 41.60
N VAL A 572 19.69 29.66 41.48
CA VAL A 572 19.16 30.08 40.17
C VAL A 572 20.21 30.97 39.49
N PRO A 573 20.80 30.55 38.37
CA PRO A 573 21.68 31.42 37.59
C PRO A 573 20.83 32.57 37.05
N GLY A 574 21.27 33.82 37.23
CA GLY A 574 20.63 34.93 36.53
C GLY A 574 20.85 34.78 35.02
N HIS A 575 19.78 34.70 34.23
CA HIS A 575 19.88 34.73 32.77
C HIS A 575 19.92 36.19 32.28
N ALA A 576 20.50 36.41 31.09
CA ALA A 576 20.41 37.71 30.43
C ALA A 576 18.95 37.92 29.99
N THR A 577 18.39 39.13 30.17
CA THR A 577 17.04 39.46 29.71
C THR A 577 16.97 39.39 28.18
N ILE A 578 16.10 38.54 27.65
CA ILE A 578 15.91 38.35 26.20
C ILE A 578 14.62 39.04 25.78
N PHE A 579 14.73 39.96 24.81
CA PHE A 579 13.58 40.63 24.21
C PHE A 579 13.10 39.83 22.99
N ILE A 580 11.98 39.12 23.13
CA ILE A 580 11.43 38.28 22.08
C ILE A 580 10.22 38.99 21.45
N ASN A 581 10.47 39.74 20.38
CA ASN A 581 9.52 40.14 19.33
C ASN A 581 10.28 41.10 18.38
N GLU A 582 9.93 41.12 17.09
CA GLU A 582 10.36 42.23 16.23
C GLU A 582 9.23 43.25 16.10
N ILE A 583 9.41 44.41 16.74
CA ILE A 583 8.44 45.51 16.68
C ILE A 583 8.72 46.37 15.44
N LYS A 584 7.69 46.55 14.61
CA LYS A 584 7.70 47.56 13.54
C LYS A 584 7.24 48.91 14.11
N LEU A 585 8.01 49.97 13.84
CA LEU A 585 7.70 51.33 14.30
C LEU A 585 6.34 51.84 13.77
N SER A 586 5.89 51.34 12.61
CA SER A 586 4.56 51.63 12.04
C SER A 586 3.43 51.12 12.93
N ASP A 587 3.59 49.91 13.46
CA ASP A 587 2.56 49.24 14.25
C ASP A 587 2.58 49.82 15.66
N PHE A 588 3.78 50.11 16.18
CA PHE A 588 3.96 50.79 17.45
C PHE A 588 3.32 52.19 17.49
N LYS A 589 3.38 52.95 16.38
CA LYS A 589 2.65 54.22 16.24
C LYS A 589 1.14 54.07 16.49
N GLN A 590 0.53 53.00 15.97
CA GLN A 590 -0.90 52.75 16.18
C GLN A 590 -1.20 52.38 17.64
N VAL A 591 -0.30 51.62 18.29
CA VAL A 591 -0.42 51.26 19.71
C VAL A 591 -0.30 52.51 20.60
N LEU A 592 0.61 53.43 20.29
CA LEU A 592 0.77 54.69 21.02
C LEU A 592 -0.46 55.59 20.88
N LEU A 593 -1.02 55.71 19.67
CA LEU A 593 -2.25 56.48 19.42
C LEU A 593 -3.45 55.91 20.20
N ARG A 594 -3.57 54.58 20.29
CA ARG A 594 -4.62 53.92 21.09
C ARG A 594 -4.47 54.19 22.60
N ASN A 595 -3.25 54.38 23.08
CA ASN A 595 -2.95 54.70 24.48
C ASN A 595 -2.91 56.22 24.77
N GLY A 596 -3.39 57.04 23.81
CA GLY A 596 -3.53 58.49 23.96
C GLY A 596 -2.23 59.28 23.82
N VAL A 597 -1.19 58.70 23.22
CA VAL A 597 0.09 59.39 22.93
C VAL A 597 0.11 59.77 21.45
N GLN A 598 0.25 61.06 21.14
CA GLN A 598 0.37 61.54 19.77
C GLN A 598 1.74 61.17 19.22
N ALA A 599 1.77 60.40 18.13
CA ALA A 599 3.01 59.91 17.54
C ALA A 599 3.14 60.31 16.06
N GLU A 600 4.20 61.02 15.70
CA GLU A 600 4.52 61.46 14.34
C GLU A 600 5.81 60.80 13.83
N PHE A 601 5.83 60.42 12.56
CA PHE A 601 6.99 59.75 11.96
C PHE A 601 7.76 60.76 11.11
N SER A 602 9.03 60.98 11.42
CA SER A 602 9.88 61.91 10.68
C SER A 602 11.30 61.34 10.58
N GLY A 603 11.81 61.19 9.35
CA GLY A 603 13.20 60.78 9.10
C GLY A 603 13.61 59.40 9.64
N GLY A 604 12.69 58.45 9.79
CA GLY A 604 12.99 57.13 10.38
C GLY A 604 12.91 57.08 11.91
N VAL A 605 12.52 58.18 12.55
CA VAL A 605 12.34 58.32 14.00
C VAL A 605 10.86 58.58 14.30
N LEU A 606 10.35 57.95 15.36
CA LEU A 606 8.99 58.14 15.85
C LEU A 606 9.00 59.10 17.02
N TYR A 607 8.44 60.30 16.82
CA TYR A 607 8.33 61.34 17.85
C TYR A 607 7.00 61.22 18.58
N CYS A 608 7.04 61.03 19.88
CA CYS A 608 5.89 60.90 20.78
C CYS A 608 5.72 62.20 21.58
N ASN A 609 4.55 62.83 21.46
CA ASN A 609 4.17 64.11 22.07
C ASN A 609 5.21 65.25 21.86
N GLY A 610 6.06 65.15 20.83
CA GLY A 610 7.13 66.11 20.55
C GLY A 610 8.30 66.12 21.57
N ILE A 611 8.30 65.23 22.56
CA ILE A 611 9.27 65.22 23.69
C ILE A 611 10.15 63.96 23.69
N VAL A 612 9.61 62.83 23.21
CA VAL A 612 10.30 61.53 23.24
C VAL A 612 10.49 61.03 21.82
N ALA A 613 11.71 60.64 21.46
CA ALA A 613 12.07 60.10 20.16
C ALA A 613 12.40 58.61 20.28
N VAL A 614 11.75 57.78 19.47
CA VAL A 614 12.00 56.34 19.38
C VAL A 614 12.63 56.04 18.02
N ARG A 615 13.88 55.55 18.03
CA ARG A 615 14.65 55.24 16.81
C ARG A 615 15.07 53.77 16.78
N ARG A 616 15.21 53.21 15.58
CA ARG A 616 15.83 51.90 15.39
C ARG A 616 17.26 52.08 14.88
N ASN A 617 18.23 51.45 15.54
CA ASN A 617 19.62 51.47 15.08
C ASN A 617 19.87 50.41 14.00
N GLU A 618 21.00 50.52 13.30
CA GLU A 618 21.42 49.59 12.22
C GLU A 618 21.54 48.13 12.70
N ALA A 619 21.82 47.91 13.99
CA ALA A 619 21.83 46.59 14.64
C ALA A 619 20.43 46.06 15.02
N GLY A 620 19.35 46.72 14.58
CA GLY A 620 17.97 46.28 14.81
C GLY A 620 17.38 46.61 16.18
N ARG A 621 18.16 47.17 17.12
CA ARG A 621 17.74 47.58 18.48
C ARG A 621 16.97 48.91 18.47
N ILE A 622 15.98 49.03 19.36
CA ILE A 622 15.19 50.25 19.54
C ILE A 622 15.80 51.08 20.67
N ASN A 623 16.11 52.34 20.38
CA ASN A 623 16.56 53.33 21.35
C ASN A 623 15.44 54.34 21.60
N ILE A 624 15.21 54.68 22.88
CA ILE A 624 14.32 55.77 23.30
C ILE A 624 15.19 56.92 23.82
N GLU A 625 15.09 58.08 23.20
CA GLU A 625 15.80 59.31 23.56
C GLU A 625 14.77 60.38 23.97
N GLY A 626 14.96 61.06 25.10
CA GLY A 626 14.03 62.08 25.56
C GLY A 626 14.33 62.58 26.97
N CYS A 627 13.71 63.69 27.35
CA CYS A 627 13.78 64.20 28.72
C CYS A 627 13.02 63.28 29.68
N LEU A 628 13.50 63.15 30.93
CA LEU A 628 12.82 62.39 31.98
C LEU A 628 11.50 63.07 32.36
N CYS A 629 10.39 62.64 31.75
CA CYS A 629 9.03 63.12 32.01
C CYS A 629 8.05 61.93 32.13
N GLU A 630 6.83 62.18 32.61
CA GLU A 630 5.79 61.13 32.72
C GLU A 630 5.52 60.45 31.38
N ASP A 631 5.53 61.20 30.28
CA ASP A 631 5.37 60.67 28.92
C ASP A 631 6.53 59.74 28.52
N TYR A 632 7.75 59.99 28.98
CA TYR A 632 8.89 59.09 28.74
C TYR A 632 8.69 57.72 29.41
N PHE A 633 8.25 57.72 30.67
CA PHE A 633 7.97 56.47 31.39
C PHE A 633 6.79 55.72 30.80
N LYS A 634 5.73 56.44 30.41
CA LYS A 634 4.54 55.87 29.77
C LYS A 634 4.86 55.25 28.41
N VAL A 635 5.64 55.93 27.56
CA VAL A 635 6.08 55.39 26.26
C VAL A 635 6.99 54.18 26.44
N ARG A 636 7.87 54.19 27.45
CA ARG A 636 8.74 53.05 27.78
C ARG A 636 7.94 51.83 28.24
N GLU A 637 6.96 52.03 29.11
CA GLU A 637 6.10 50.96 29.62
C GLU A 637 5.28 50.32 28.48
N ILE A 638 4.67 51.14 27.62
CA ILE A 638 3.94 50.67 26.44
C ILE A 638 4.88 49.91 25.50
N LEU A 639 6.14 50.35 25.33
CA LEU A 639 7.11 49.63 24.51
C LEU A 639 7.46 48.26 25.11
N TYR A 640 7.69 48.16 26.42
CA TYR A 640 7.98 46.89 27.07
C TYR A 640 6.82 45.91 27.03
N GLN A 641 5.57 46.39 27.10
CA GLN A 641 4.38 45.54 26.92
C GLN A 641 4.27 44.91 25.52
N GLN A 642 4.98 45.44 24.52
CA GLN A 642 4.99 44.87 23.16
C GLN A 642 6.07 43.79 22.97
N TYR A 643 7.02 43.67 23.90
CA TYR A 643 8.01 42.61 23.92
C TYR A 643 7.58 41.51 24.88
N ALA A 644 7.79 40.25 24.48
CA ALA A 644 7.89 39.19 25.48
C ALA A 644 9.29 39.29 26.08
N ILE A 645 9.38 39.79 27.31
CA ILE A 645 10.63 39.91 28.04
C ILE A 645 10.75 38.66 28.89
N ILE A 646 11.78 37.87 28.61
CA ILE A 646 12.10 36.66 29.37
C ILE A 646 13.36 36.91 30.15
#